data_AF-A0A7K4YQ91-F1
#
_entry.id   AF-A0A7K4YQ91-F1
#
_cell.length_a   1.000
_cell.length_b   1.000
_cell.length_c   1.000
_cell.angle_alpha   90.00
_cell.angle_beta   90.00
_cell.angle_gamma   90.00
#
_symmetry.space_group_name_H-M   'P 1'
#
loop_
_entity.id
_entity.type
_entity.pdbx_description
1 polymer ?
#
loop_
_entity_poly.entity_id
_entity_poly.type
_entity_poly.pdbx_seq_one_letter_code
_entity_poly.pdbx_strand_id
1 'polypeptide(L)'
;MPRFTAAETRRFGDQFVQFLQDTGRERESRRDALQSIYNQEFRGRTDIKMPNFSCVLYVLKVNHRAQVHGDSVRFKKKRRVVVADQYRRPRTNAEALASTSASGQQPSSSPQVPQSRAKEWAEMIRGKHGVEIVSDHDQGTGHIRFSVVPGEPRTVTVVVQNRGAEAVTLQRCQPCWQARELSFADKQGVTQGQSLLLHPGSTYPIQVRCLTTCNGYFHTVVVFKFTKEPDKPFSIRRSIAAVAESQLAKDLGPSAPFQPYQASLQRPVTVITEEGIPPDSSLKNELEREIPLRTYQYPKSLKDTILLGPNASASSSWAAMWSLLEAPLRAGNYEQKLQLLLHLEEIQMEVDIRRYDMKDVTMEQDRALLVLDVPGVAENRPSVLRGDHLFAHLSSERNHSPLVQYKGYVHSVELEKVRLGFSSKLQKKFVNNLRFDVTFTFSRLPLQVQHRAAALAMQRGLSSLLFPSASCHKSLFPGPFQPRWFDRKLQANEEQCRAVTHIVTGMSRPAPYLIFGPPGTGKTVTVVEAIKQVWTCFKDARILACAPSNSAADLLCQRLIKDIAPRYIYRLIASSRSYQEVPADIRPCCNWDDRQSCYVYPSKEHLGRYRILIITLVTAGRLASANFPPGFFSHVFIDECGQAVEPESVVAIAGILAAMDQETNPNGGQLVLAGDPQQLGPVLRSPLAIEHGLGTSLLERLMLHNPLYKKSSGGYDPQFVTKLLWNYRSHEAILRIPNELFYDSELKACESNELDVRSLYCAWEELPKRGFPIIFHGVCGEDRREAKSPSFFNTAEIEVLVQYLKKLLQSRGRGGCPSVSPKEVGIISPYRKQVEKIRKAITSLDPVLRVLPDIGLLKVGSVEEFQGQERRVILISTVRSCSEYLQLDQTFKLGFLKNPKRFNVAITRAKALLIVVGNPAVLSKDPHWQRFLRYCRQEGGYTGYPYEDESPAEDGLTADLHALHLSN
;
A
#
# COMPACT_ATOMS: atom_id res chain seq x y z
N MET A 1 1.51 10.01 43.97
CA MET A 1 0.35 10.45 43.17
C MET A 1 0.19 9.51 41.98
N PRO A 2 -1.01 9.00 41.63
CA PRO A 2 -1.15 8.16 40.45
C PRO A 2 -0.90 9.02 39.21
N ARG A 3 0.12 8.65 38.42
CA ARG A 3 0.44 9.30 37.14
C ARG A 3 -0.58 8.81 36.11
N PHE A 4 -1.43 9.70 35.61
CA PHE A 4 -2.26 9.40 34.44
C PHE A 4 -1.36 9.00 33.27
N THR A 5 -1.74 7.96 32.54
CA THR A 5 -1.03 7.59 31.31
C THR A 5 -1.20 8.70 30.25
N ALA A 6 -0.30 8.74 29.27
CA ALA A 6 -0.40 9.71 28.16
C ALA A 6 -1.72 9.53 27.37
N ALA A 7 -2.23 8.30 27.26
CA ALA A 7 -3.49 7.99 26.59
C ALA A 7 -4.71 8.51 27.37
N GLU A 8 -4.74 8.34 28.69
CA GLU A 8 -5.80 8.86 29.55
C GLU A 8 -5.80 10.38 29.58
N THR A 9 -4.63 11.00 29.73
CA THR A 9 -4.46 12.46 29.72
C THR A 9 -4.89 13.06 28.39
N ARG A 10 -4.61 12.36 27.28
CA ARG A 10 -5.07 12.74 25.94
C ARG A 10 -6.60 12.68 25.83
N ARG A 11 -7.23 11.64 26.38
CA ARG A 11 -8.70 11.50 26.36
C ARG A 11 -9.37 12.66 27.10
N PHE A 12 -8.88 13.03 28.28
CA PHE A 12 -9.36 14.20 29.01
C PHE A 12 -9.13 15.51 28.25
N GLY A 13 -8.01 15.62 27.53
CA GLY A 13 -7.75 16.74 26.64
C GLY A 13 -8.71 16.84 25.47
N ASP A 14 -8.98 15.73 24.78
CA ASP A 14 -9.93 15.69 23.67
C ASP A 14 -11.36 16.00 24.16
N GLN A 15 -11.74 15.55 25.36
CA GLN A 15 -13.02 15.90 26.02
C GLN A 15 -13.11 17.39 26.39
N PHE A 16 -12.02 18.00 26.85
CA PHE A 16 -12.00 19.44 27.16
C PHE A 16 -12.17 20.29 25.88
N VAL A 17 -11.51 19.90 24.79
CA VAL A 17 -11.67 20.57 23.49
C VAL A 17 -13.10 20.44 22.97
N GLN A 18 -13.73 19.28 23.18
CA GLN A 18 -15.15 19.08 22.85
C GLN A 18 -16.05 19.96 23.72
N PHE A 19 -15.79 20.04 25.03
CA PHE A 19 -16.53 20.90 25.96
C PHE A 19 -16.51 22.38 25.56
N LEU A 20 -15.36 22.89 25.08
CA LEU A 20 -15.26 24.25 24.57
C LEU A 20 -16.12 24.46 23.30
N GLN A 21 -16.24 23.44 22.44
CA GLN A 21 -17.10 23.50 21.25
C GLN A 21 -18.58 23.45 21.62
N ASP A 22 -18.96 22.57 22.53
CA ASP A 22 -20.35 22.39 22.97
C ASP A 22 -20.87 23.63 23.71
N THR A 23 -19.97 24.43 24.31
CA THR A 23 -20.30 25.68 25.01
C THR A 23 -20.07 26.94 24.16
N GLY A 24 -19.77 26.82 22.86
CA GLY A 24 -19.57 27.96 21.95
C GLY A 24 -18.32 28.81 22.24
N ARG A 25 -17.36 28.26 22.99
CA ARG A 25 -16.11 28.92 23.43
C ARG A 25 -14.89 28.40 22.68
N GLU A 26 -15.07 27.79 21.51
CA GLU A 26 -13.99 27.24 20.69
C GLU A 26 -13.03 28.30 20.13
N ARG A 27 -13.40 29.58 20.19
CA ARG A 27 -12.56 30.72 19.80
C ARG A 27 -11.67 31.24 20.92
N GLU A 28 -11.89 30.80 22.17
CA GLU A 28 -11.03 31.20 23.28
C GLU A 28 -9.64 30.61 23.09
N SER A 29 -8.64 31.48 23.13
CA SER A 29 -7.26 31.13 22.84
C SER A 29 -6.29 31.61 23.91
N ARG A 30 -6.72 32.40 24.89
CA ARG A 30 -5.84 32.80 25.99
C ARG A 30 -5.65 31.64 26.96
N ARG A 31 -4.40 31.30 27.24
CA ARG A 31 -4.00 30.17 28.08
C ARG A 31 -4.60 30.27 29.48
N ASP A 32 -4.61 31.46 30.08
CA ASP A 32 -5.14 31.68 31.42
C ASP A 32 -6.66 31.54 31.47
N ALA A 33 -7.35 32.03 30.44
CA ALA A 33 -8.80 31.86 30.29
C ALA A 33 -9.15 30.38 30.14
N LEU A 34 -8.44 29.65 29.27
CA LEU A 34 -8.61 28.22 29.08
C LEU A 34 -8.28 27.41 30.33
N GLN A 35 -7.26 27.81 31.08
CA GLN A 35 -6.90 27.19 32.35
C GLN A 35 -7.98 27.41 33.41
N SER A 36 -8.57 28.61 33.46
CA SER A 36 -9.69 28.92 34.34
C SER A 36 -10.91 28.07 33.99
N ILE A 37 -11.29 28.03 32.70
CA ILE A 37 -12.41 27.21 32.21
C ILE A 37 -12.16 25.72 32.51
N TYR A 38 -10.93 25.23 32.29
CA TYR A 38 -10.58 23.85 32.60
C TYR A 38 -10.74 23.54 34.08
N ASN A 39 -10.24 24.40 34.98
CA ASN A 39 -10.23 24.12 36.41
C ASN A 39 -11.60 24.35 37.07
N GLN A 40 -12.30 25.42 36.71
CA GLN A 40 -13.56 25.82 37.36
C GLN A 40 -14.76 25.11 36.75
N GLU A 41 -14.78 24.95 35.42
CA GLU A 41 -16.01 24.52 34.73
C GLU A 41 -15.93 23.11 34.16
N PHE A 42 -14.76 22.64 33.74
CA PHE A 42 -14.62 21.30 33.16
C PHE A 42 -14.26 20.26 34.23
N ARG A 43 -13.26 20.60 35.06
CA ARG A 43 -12.82 19.76 36.19
C ARG A 43 -13.78 19.80 37.38
N GLY A 44 -14.48 20.91 37.58
CA GLY A 44 -15.47 21.07 38.65
C GLY A 44 -16.80 20.32 38.44
N ARG A 45 -17.03 19.72 37.26
CA ARG A 45 -18.29 19.04 36.91
C ARG A 45 -18.38 17.57 37.31
N THR A 46 -17.27 16.95 37.72
CA THR A 46 -17.21 15.51 37.99
C THR A 46 -16.38 15.22 39.23
N ASP A 47 -16.86 14.34 40.12
CA ASP A 47 -16.10 13.83 41.29
C ASP A 47 -14.90 12.93 40.91
N ILE A 48 -14.57 12.85 39.62
CA ILE A 48 -13.49 12.02 39.09
C ILE A 48 -12.19 12.80 39.12
N LYS A 49 -11.13 12.19 39.64
CA LYS A 49 -9.78 12.77 39.66
C LYS A 49 -9.28 12.98 38.22
N MET A 50 -9.04 14.24 37.82
CA MET A 50 -8.54 14.61 36.49
C MET A 50 -7.08 15.13 36.51
N PRO A 51 -6.34 14.98 35.39
CA PRO A 51 -5.02 15.58 35.22
C PRO A 51 -5.09 17.12 35.25
N ASN A 52 -3.97 17.76 35.58
CA ASN A 52 -3.89 19.22 35.55
C ASN A 52 -3.90 19.76 34.09
N PHE A 53 -4.31 21.02 33.92
CA PHE A 53 -4.40 21.65 32.61
C PHE A 53 -3.07 21.62 31.85
N SER A 54 -1.94 21.84 32.54
CA SER A 54 -0.60 21.83 31.94
C SER A 54 -0.22 20.47 31.35
N CYS A 55 -0.53 19.36 32.03
CA CYS A 55 -0.30 18.00 31.53
C CYS A 55 -1.21 17.69 30.33
N VAL A 56 -2.48 18.10 30.40
CA VAL A 56 -3.41 17.97 29.28
C VAL A 56 -2.93 18.74 28.06
N LEU A 57 -2.52 19.99 28.25
CA LEU A 57 -2.03 20.85 27.19
C LEU A 57 -0.72 20.33 26.59
N TYR A 58 0.19 19.83 27.44
CA TYR A 58 1.43 19.19 27.00
C TYR A 58 1.16 17.96 26.13
N VAL A 59 0.27 17.06 26.57
CA VAL A 59 -0.09 15.86 25.82
C VAL A 59 -0.79 16.22 24.50
N LEU A 60 -1.68 17.21 24.49
CA LEU A 60 -2.31 17.69 23.26
C LEU A 60 -1.31 18.36 22.31
N LYS A 61 -0.30 19.06 22.82
CA LYS A 61 0.79 19.66 22.02
C LYS A 61 1.66 18.58 21.38
N VAL A 62 2.12 17.60 22.16
CA VAL A 62 2.96 16.49 21.69
C VAL A 62 2.22 15.63 20.66
N ASN A 63 0.90 15.46 20.80
CA ASN A 63 0.07 14.74 19.84
C ASN A 63 -0.42 15.61 18.67
N HIS A 64 0.15 16.81 18.46
CA HIS A 64 -0.19 17.75 17.41
C HIS A 64 -1.68 18.18 17.36
N ARG A 65 -2.42 18.08 18.47
CA ARG A 65 -3.83 18.48 18.63
C ARG A 65 -4.00 19.92 19.14
N ALA A 66 -2.98 20.49 19.77
CA ALA A 66 -2.94 21.89 20.18
C ALA A 66 -1.63 22.55 19.72
N GLN A 67 -1.69 23.83 19.41
CA GLN A 67 -0.52 24.69 19.21
C GLN A 67 -0.49 25.71 20.35
N VAL A 68 0.66 25.86 20.99
CA VAL A 68 0.87 26.80 22.09
C VAL A 68 1.95 27.80 21.66
N HIS A 69 1.61 29.08 21.62
CA HIS A 69 2.51 30.20 21.31
C HIS A 69 2.36 31.25 22.41
N GLY A 70 3.37 31.36 23.29
CA GLY A 70 3.30 32.22 24.47
C GLY A 70 2.05 31.92 25.31
N ASP A 71 1.23 32.96 25.53
CA ASP A 71 -0.04 32.87 26.27
C ASP A 71 -1.24 32.52 25.39
N SER A 72 -1.03 32.12 24.13
CA SER A 72 -2.08 31.67 23.24
C SER A 72 -2.03 30.16 22.99
N VAL A 73 -3.18 29.50 23.12
CA VAL A 73 -3.42 28.09 22.80
C VAL A 73 -4.46 28.03 21.69
N ARG A 74 -4.11 27.40 20.56
CA ARG A 74 -5.07 27.04 19.50
C ARG A 74 -5.26 25.54 19.44
N PHE A 75 -6.47 25.07 19.67
CA PHE A 75 -6.83 23.67 19.45
C PHE A 75 -7.10 23.44 17.96
N LYS A 76 -6.49 22.40 17.38
CA LYS A 76 -6.73 22.04 15.98
C LYS A 76 -8.12 21.42 15.87
N LYS A 77 -8.96 21.92 14.97
CA LYS A 77 -10.22 21.26 14.60
C LYS A 77 -9.92 19.81 14.21
N LYS A 78 -10.75 18.84 14.64
CA LYS A 78 -10.70 17.45 14.15
C LYS A 78 -10.52 17.53 12.62
N ARG A 79 -9.47 16.89 12.10
CA ARG A 79 -9.23 16.84 10.64
C ARG A 79 -10.55 16.48 9.98
N ARG A 80 -11.01 17.30 9.03
CA ARG A 80 -12.04 16.87 8.09
C ARG A 80 -11.45 15.65 7.38
N VAL A 81 -11.91 14.46 7.72
CA VAL A 81 -11.87 13.37 6.76
C VAL A 81 -12.77 13.86 5.64
N VAL A 82 -12.19 14.18 4.49
CA VAL A 82 -12.97 14.53 3.31
C VAL A 82 -13.61 13.20 2.89
N VAL A 83 -14.87 13.03 3.29
CA VAL A 83 -15.61 11.77 3.16
C VAL A 83 -16.13 11.57 1.73
N ALA A 84 -16.01 12.59 0.87
CA ALA A 84 -16.38 12.53 -0.53
C ALA A 84 -15.14 12.74 -1.41
N ASP A 85 -14.64 11.68 -2.04
CA ASP A 85 -13.72 11.69 -3.18
C ASP A 85 -12.62 12.77 -3.14
N GLN A 86 -11.36 12.35 -2.91
CA GLN A 86 -10.19 13.24 -2.98
C GLN A 86 -10.04 13.96 -4.36
N TYR A 87 -10.90 13.63 -5.35
CA TYR A 87 -10.99 14.26 -6.67
C TYR A 87 -12.34 14.93 -6.98
N ARG A 88 -13.38 14.88 -6.11
CA ARG A 88 -14.55 15.76 -6.25
C ARG A 88 -14.22 17.13 -5.68
N ARG A 89 -13.83 18.06 -6.55
CA ARG A 89 -13.97 19.48 -6.24
C ARG A 89 -15.42 19.89 -6.52
N PRO A 90 -16.13 20.51 -5.55
CA PRO A 90 -17.33 21.26 -5.87
C PRO A 90 -16.97 22.35 -6.88
N ARG A 91 -17.79 22.55 -7.91
CA ARG A 91 -17.75 23.76 -8.72
C ARG A 91 -18.10 24.93 -7.80
N THR A 92 -17.18 25.86 -7.57
CA THR A 92 -17.56 27.26 -7.32
C THR A 92 -17.76 27.92 -8.69
N ASN A 93 -19.02 28.22 -9.00
CA ASN A 93 -19.57 28.97 -10.14
C ASN A 93 -18.57 29.39 -11.23
N ALA A 94 -18.50 28.56 -12.28
CA ALA A 94 -17.79 28.85 -13.51
C ALA A 94 -18.73 29.46 -14.57
N GLU A 95 -19.36 30.59 -14.23
CA GLU A 95 -20.14 31.40 -15.19
C GLU A 95 -19.50 32.75 -15.52
N ALA A 96 -18.32 33.06 -14.97
CA ALA A 96 -17.59 34.28 -15.30
C ALA A 96 -16.12 33.94 -15.64
N LEU A 97 -15.85 33.53 -16.88
CA LEU A 97 -14.55 33.59 -17.59
C LEU A 97 -14.66 32.75 -18.88
N ALA A 98 -15.62 33.08 -19.74
CA ALA A 98 -15.72 32.57 -21.10
C ALA A 98 -15.67 33.76 -22.07
N SER A 99 -14.55 34.50 -22.05
CA SER A 99 -14.19 35.44 -23.11
C SER A 99 -12.72 35.81 -22.98
N THR A 100 -11.87 35.09 -23.71
CA THR A 100 -10.65 35.55 -24.42
C THR A 100 -9.73 34.35 -24.68
N SER A 101 -9.95 33.71 -25.83
CA SER A 101 -8.99 32.80 -26.44
C SER A 101 -7.99 33.59 -27.27
N ALA A 102 -6.71 33.60 -26.87
CA ALA A 102 -5.60 33.97 -27.75
C ALA A 102 -4.43 32.98 -27.61
N SER A 103 -4.08 32.42 -28.78
CA SER A 103 -2.91 31.65 -29.23
C SER A 103 -1.79 31.28 -28.24
N GLY A 104 -1.47 29.97 -28.24
CA GLY A 104 -0.13 29.51 -28.62
C GLY A 104 0.98 29.49 -27.57
N GLN A 105 0.83 28.77 -26.45
CA GLN A 105 1.97 28.30 -25.64
C GLN A 105 1.69 26.90 -25.07
N GLN A 106 2.64 25.98 -25.22
CA GLN A 106 2.61 24.63 -24.65
C GLN A 106 2.72 24.69 -23.11
N PRO A 107 1.82 24.05 -22.33
CA PRO A 107 2.00 23.94 -20.88
C PRO A 107 2.97 22.80 -20.55
N SER A 108 4.13 23.16 -20.00
CA SER A 108 5.18 22.22 -19.57
C SER A 108 4.91 21.61 -18.19
N SER A 109 5.53 20.46 -17.96
CA SER A 109 5.42 19.61 -16.77
C SER A 109 6.03 20.27 -15.52
N SER A 110 5.23 20.96 -14.72
CA SER A 110 5.64 21.50 -13.42
C SER A 110 4.94 20.79 -12.24
N PRO A 111 5.59 20.71 -11.07
CA PRO A 111 5.03 20.10 -9.86
C PRO A 111 3.83 20.91 -9.34
N GLN A 112 2.60 20.48 -9.66
CA GLN A 112 1.40 21.18 -9.17
C GLN A 112 1.17 20.96 -7.67
N VAL A 113 1.38 22.04 -6.92
CA VAL A 113 1.12 22.22 -5.48
C VAL A 113 -0.41 22.44 -5.26
N PRO A 114 -1.01 22.11 -4.10
CA PRO A 114 -2.43 22.40 -3.82
C PRO A 114 -2.83 23.85 -4.16
N GLN A 115 -4.03 24.06 -4.72
CA GLN A 115 -4.45 25.36 -5.29
C GLN A 115 -4.29 26.58 -4.39
N SER A 116 -4.38 26.45 -3.05
CA SER A 116 -4.13 27.56 -2.13
C SER A 116 -2.64 27.96 -2.12
N ARG A 117 -1.75 26.98 -2.09
CA ARG A 117 -0.29 27.17 -2.10
C ARG A 117 0.28 27.47 -3.47
N ALA A 118 -0.40 27.06 -4.56
CA ALA A 118 0.00 27.45 -5.91
C ALA A 118 -0.16 28.97 -6.14
N LYS A 119 -1.19 29.59 -5.55
CA LYS A 119 -1.35 31.06 -5.53
C LYS A 119 -0.26 31.73 -4.69
N GLU A 120 0.01 31.22 -3.49
CA GLU A 120 1.09 31.74 -2.62
C GLU A 120 2.47 31.62 -3.28
N TRP A 121 2.79 30.46 -3.89
CA TRP A 121 4.07 30.28 -4.60
C TRP A 121 4.17 31.21 -5.81
N ALA A 122 3.09 31.37 -6.58
CA ALA A 122 3.03 32.33 -7.69
C ALA A 122 3.28 33.77 -7.22
N GLU A 123 2.79 34.15 -6.03
CA GLU A 123 3.11 35.44 -5.38
C GLU A 123 4.58 35.57 -4.95
N MET A 124 5.22 34.47 -4.57
CA MET A 124 6.60 34.45 -4.07
C MET A 124 7.66 34.45 -5.18
N ILE A 125 7.32 33.93 -6.37
CA ILE A 125 8.20 33.95 -7.55
C ILE A 125 8.00 35.18 -8.44
N ARG A 126 6.88 35.89 -8.32
CA ARG A 126 6.60 37.08 -9.13
C ARG A 126 7.66 38.16 -8.90
N GLY A 127 8.04 38.86 -9.96
CA GLY A 127 8.76 40.12 -9.83
C GLY A 127 7.97 41.11 -8.96
N LYS A 128 8.66 41.91 -8.16
CA LYS A 128 8.06 42.88 -7.23
C LYS A 128 8.79 44.20 -7.37
N HIS A 129 8.05 45.31 -7.37
CA HIS A 129 8.59 46.68 -7.47
C HIS A 129 9.52 46.89 -8.70
N GLY A 130 9.23 46.23 -9.83
CA GLY A 130 10.06 46.30 -11.04
C GLY A 130 11.35 45.47 -10.98
N VAL A 131 11.60 44.75 -9.88
CA VAL A 131 12.74 43.82 -9.76
C VAL A 131 12.37 42.45 -10.32
N GLU A 132 13.20 41.96 -11.22
CA GLU A 132 13.07 40.64 -11.84
C GLU A 132 14.36 39.84 -11.69
N ILE A 133 14.21 38.52 -11.64
CA ILE A 133 15.35 37.59 -11.59
C ILE A 133 15.21 36.65 -12.78
N VAL A 134 16.20 36.71 -13.67
CA VAL A 134 16.19 36.07 -14.99
C VAL A 134 17.46 35.28 -15.23
N SER A 135 17.40 34.30 -16.12
CA SER A 135 18.54 33.51 -16.60
C SER A 135 18.22 32.96 -17.98
N ASP A 136 19.23 32.67 -18.79
CA ASP A 136 19.06 32.01 -20.10
C ASP A 136 18.48 30.60 -19.98
N HIS A 137 18.41 30.08 -18.76
CA HIS A 137 17.88 28.76 -18.40
C HIS A 137 16.55 28.83 -17.64
N ASP A 138 15.85 29.98 -17.66
CA ASP A 138 14.52 30.13 -17.05
C ASP A 138 13.46 29.39 -17.87
N GLN A 139 12.68 28.51 -17.24
CA GLN A 139 11.61 27.75 -17.90
C GLN A 139 10.24 28.44 -17.85
N GLY A 140 10.17 29.64 -17.26
CA GLY A 140 8.91 30.32 -16.97
C GLY A 140 8.21 29.64 -15.79
N THR A 141 7.84 30.40 -14.75
CA THR A 141 7.40 29.96 -13.39
C THR A 141 8.50 29.98 -12.30
N GLY A 142 9.59 30.73 -12.49
CA GLY A 142 10.59 30.95 -11.44
C GLY A 142 11.51 29.75 -11.19
N HIS A 143 11.57 28.83 -12.16
CA HIS A 143 12.44 27.67 -12.17
C HIS A 143 13.55 27.87 -13.21
N ILE A 144 14.80 27.86 -12.75
CA ILE A 144 16.00 27.92 -13.57
C ILE A 144 16.57 26.50 -13.63
N ARG A 145 16.58 25.88 -14.82
CA ARG A 145 16.97 24.49 -15.00
C ARG A 145 18.02 24.36 -16.10
N PHE A 146 19.17 23.79 -15.77
CA PHE A 146 20.27 23.58 -16.72
C PHE A 146 20.84 22.17 -16.64
N SER A 147 21.28 21.64 -17.78
CA SER A 147 21.88 20.30 -17.85
C SER A 147 23.36 20.33 -17.46
N VAL A 148 23.87 19.28 -16.84
CA VAL A 148 25.30 19.14 -16.53
C VAL A 148 25.78 17.75 -16.93
N VAL A 149 27.09 17.63 -17.22
CA VAL A 149 27.74 16.34 -17.50
C VAL A 149 28.54 15.95 -16.26
N PRO A 150 28.38 14.72 -15.72
CA PRO A 150 29.19 14.28 -14.58
C PRO A 150 30.69 14.41 -14.87
N GLY A 151 31.43 14.98 -13.92
CA GLY A 151 32.88 15.24 -14.03
C GLY A 151 33.25 16.61 -14.60
N GLU A 152 32.32 17.32 -15.24
CA GLU A 152 32.59 18.62 -15.87
C GLU A 152 31.92 19.77 -15.10
N PRO A 153 32.67 20.79 -14.63
CA PRO A 153 32.09 21.94 -13.96
C PRO A 153 31.34 22.81 -14.97
N ARG A 154 30.08 23.15 -14.66
CA ARG A 154 29.27 24.07 -15.48
C ARG A 154 28.84 25.27 -14.66
N THR A 155 29.01 26.47 -15.21
CA THR A 155 28.59 27.73 -14.58
C THR A 155 27.47 28.37 -15.38
N VAL A 156 26.41 28.79 -14.69
CA VAL A 156 25.27 29.52 -15.25
C VAL A 156 25.12 30.86 -14.54
N THR A 157 24.72 31.89 -15.28
CA THR A 157 24.48 33.22 -14.73
C THR A 157 23.00 33.42 -14.40
N VAL A 158 22.72 33.86 -13.18
CA VAL A 158 21.41 34.35 -12.73
C VAL A 158 21.53 35.85 -12.54
N VAL A 159 20.70 36.62 -13.25
CA VAL A 159 20.77 38.08 -13.27
C VAL A 159 19.62 38.67 -12.48
N VAL A 160 19.93 39.51 -11.49
CA VAL A 160 18.97 40.37 -10.81
C VAL A 160 18.88 41.67 -11.60
N GLN A 161 17.69 42.03 -12.08
CA GLN A 161 17.47 43.25 -12.87
C GLN A 161 16.50 44.16 -12.12
N ASN A 162 16.86 45.44 -11.95
CA ASN A 162 15.92 46.46 -11.49
C ASN A 162 15.38 47.24 -12.70
N ARG A 163 14.16 46.91 -13.13
CA ARG A 163 13.41 47.63 -14.18
C ARG A 163 12.41 48.64 -13.60
N GLY A 164 12.42 48.84 -12.28
CA GLY A 164 11.59 49.82 -11.60
C GLY A 164 12.12 51.24 -11.80
N ALA A 165 11.29 52.22 -11.43
CA ALA A 165 11.65 53.64 -11.49
C ALA A 165 12.53 54.09 -10.30
N GLU A 166 12.70 53.24 -9.28
CA GLU A 166 13.33 53.59 -8.00
C GLU A 166 14.45 52.61 -7.65
N ALA A 167 15.42 53.07 -6.84
CA ALA A 167 16.52 52.22 -6.38
C ALA A 167 16.05 51.22 -5.32
N VAL A 168 16.59 50.01 -5.36
CA VAL A 168 16.25 48.92 -4.42
C VAL A 168 17.53 48.32 -3.85
N THR A 169 17.58 48.05 -2.55
CA THR A 169 18.74 47.41 -1.92
C THR A 169 18.53 45.91 -1.83
N LEU A 170 19.39 45.12 -2.49
CA LEU A 170 19.48 43.67 -2.32
C LEU A 170 20.29 43.37 -1.05
N GLN A 171 19.62 42.95 0.01
CA GLN A 171 20.23 42.73 1.32
C GLN A 171 20.95 41.39 1.42
N ARG A 172 20.36 40.33 0.84
CA ARG A 172 20.90 38.98 0.94
C ARG A 172 20.38 38.09 -0.19
N CYS A 173 21.27 37.28 -0.74
CA CYS A 173 20.96 36.17 -1.61
C CYS A 173 21.40 34.89 -0.89
N GLN A 174 20.44 34.06 -0.45
CA GLN A 174 20.78 32.83 0.27
C GLN A 174 19.97 31.64 -0.24
N PRO A 175 20.62 30.47 -0.46
CA PRO A 175 19.90 29.23 -0.66
C PRO A 175 19.18 28.83 0.65
N CYS A 176 17.97 28.28 0.52
CA CYS A 176 17.18 27.78 1.65
C CYS A 176 17.84 26.55 2.31
N TRP A 177 18.59 25.78 1.54
CA TRP A 177 19.42 24.66 2.00
C TRP A 177 20.65 24.57 1.09
N GLN A 178 21.77 24.15 1.66
CA GLN A 178 23.02 24.04 0.93
C GLN A 178 23.03 22.74 0.12
N ALA A 179 22.99 22.85 -1.21
CA ALA A 179 23.24 21.71 -2.09
C ALA A 179 24.75 21.59 -2.31
N ARG A 180 25.36 20.43 -2.02
CA ARG A 180 26.82 20.24 -2.06
C ARG A 180 27.40 20.53 -3.44
N GLU A 181 26.64 20.21 -4.48
CA GLU A 181 27.04 20.31 -5.88
C GLU A 181 26.85 21.73 -6.44
N LEU A 182 26.15 22.62 -5.74
CA LEU A 182 25.86 23.99 -6.20
C LEU A 182 26.60 25.01 -5.34
N SER A 183 27.44 25.81 -5.99
CA SER A 183 28.13 26.94 -5.37
C SER A 183 27.69 28.25 -6.01
N PHE A 184 27.56 29.29 -5.18
CA PHE A 184 27.14 30.62 -5.58
C PHE A 184 28.32 31.57 -5.42
N ALA A 185 28.61 32.35 -6.46
CA ALA A 185 29.67 33.34 -6.44
C ALA A 185 29.19 34.65 -7.07
N ASP A 186 29.58 35.78 -6.48
CA ASP A 186 29.24 37.11 -6.96
C ASP A 186 30.36 38.10 -6.64
N LYS A 187 30.43 39.22 -7.37
CA LYS A 187 31.57 40.16 -7.29
C LYS A 187 31.56 41.05 -6.05
N GLN A 188 30.39 41.29 -5.46
CA GLN A 188 30.14 42.25 -4.38
C GLN A 188 29.73 41.56 -3.06
N GLY A 189 30.00 40.25 -2.91
CA GLY A 189 29.80 39.51 -1.65
C GLY A 189 28.34 39.40 -1.18
N VAL A 190 27.35 39.56 -2.05
CA VAL A 190 25.92 39.50 -1.69
C VAL A 190 25.47 38.11 -1.25
N THR A 191 26.07 37.07 -1.83
CA THR A 191 25.90 35.67 -1.40
C THR A 191 26.60 35.37 -0.07
N GLN A 192 27.51 36.26 0.36
CA GLN A 192 28.22 36.22 1.65
C GLN A 192 27.60 37.17 2.70
N GLY A 193 26.49 37.83 2.37
CA GLY A 193 25.73 38.67 3.30
C GLY A 193 25.96 40.18 3.19
N GLN A 194 26.69 40.66 2.17
CA GLN A 194 26.82 42.08 1.89
C GLN A 194 25.57 42.65 1.20
N SER A 195 25.22 43.89 1.51
CA SER A 195 24.09 44.58 0.88
C SER A 195 24.53 45.37 -0.36
N LEU A 196 23.75 45.30 -1.43
CA LEU A 196 24.03 45.96 -2.71
C LEU A 196 22.87 46.87 -3.11
N LEU A 197 23.15 48.15 -3.38
CA LEU A 197 22.18 49.10 -3.92
C LEU A 197 22.06 48.92 -5.45
N LEU A 198 20.85 48.66 -5.94
CA LEU A 198 20.53 48.49 -7.36
C LEU A 198 19.73 49.70 -7.87
N HIS A 199 20.38 50.56 -8.65
CA HIS A 199 19.73 51.70 -9.31
C HIS A 199 18.76 51.27 -10.42
N PRO A 200 17.78 52.10 -10.80
CA PRO A 200 16.93 51.86 -11.98
C PRO A 200 17.76 51.52 -13.23
N GLY A 201 17.39 50.46 -13.94
CA GLY A 201 18.09 49.95 -15.12
C GLY A 201 19.35 49.12 -14.84
N SER A 202 19.78 49.00 -13.58
CA SER A 202 20.96 48.20 -13.22
C SER A 202 20.68 46.70 -13.29
N THR A 203 21.73 45.94 -13.60
CA THR A 203 21.70 44.48 -13.61
C THR A 203 22.87 43.93 -12.80
N TYR A 204 22.64 42.85 -12.06
CA TYR A 204 23.63 42.23 -11.21
C TYR A 204 23.72 40.72 -11.45
N PRO A 205 24.84 40.21 -11.99
CA PRO A 205 25.02 38.79 -12.27
C PRO A 205 25.52 38.04 -11.03
N ILE A 206 24.88 36.91 -10.75
CA ILE A 206 25.28 35.92 -9.74
C ILE A 206 25.62 34.63 -10.49
N GLN A 207 26.83 34.12 -10.30
CA GLN A 207 27.27 32.88 -10.92
C GLN A 207 26.88 31.69 -10.05
N VAL A 208 26.22 30.72 -10.67
CA VAL A 208 25.88 29.43 -10.09
C VAL A 208 26.74 28.38 -10.76
N ARG A 209 27.70 27.83 -10.02
CA ARG A 209 28.59 26.77 -10.52
C ARG A 209 28.14 25.43 -9.96
N CYS A 210 27.96 24.47 -10.85
CA CYS A 210 27.67 23.08 -10.53
C CYS A 210 28.84 22.16 -10.89
N LEU A 211 29.21 21.26 -9.98
CA LEU A 211 30.13 20.16 -10.23
C LEU A 211 29.60 18.90 -9.52
N THR A 212 29.40 17.83 -10.27
CA THR A 212 28.91 16.55 -9.74
C THR A 212 29.64 15.39 -10.40
N THR A 213 29.78 14.28 -9.69
CA THR A 213 30.37 13.03 -10.21
C THR A 213 29.33 11.97 -10.58
N CYS A 214 28.04 12.25 -10.35
CA CYS A 214 26.96 11.29 -10.55
C CYS A 214 25.75 11.88 -11.31
N ASN A 215 24.98 11.01 -11.95
CA ASN A 215 23.70 11.37 -12.55
C ASN A 215 22.66 11.65 -11.46
N GLY A 216 21.85 12.69 -11.65
CA GLY A 216 20.92 13.16 -10.64
C GLY A 216 20.29 14.52 -10.90
N TYR A 217 19.49 14.97 -9.95
CA TYR A 217 18.77 16.22 -9.92
C TYR A 217 19.17 17.01 -8.67
N PHE A 218 20.04 18.00 -8.86
CA PHE A 218 20.60 18.81 -7.77
C PHE A 218 19.88 20.14 -7.71
N HIS A 219 19.07 20.36 -6.67
CA HIS A 219 18.14 21.49 -6.60
C HIS A 219 18.22 22.24 -5.28
N THR A 220 18.11 23.57 -5.36
CA THR A 220 17.93 24.45 -4.21
C THR A 220 16.97 25.60 -4.53
N VAL A 221 16.26 26.11 -3.52
CA VAL A 221 15.48 27.34 -3.62
C VAL A 221 16.32 28.48 -3.07
N VAL A 222 16.55 29.51 -3.89
CA VAL A 222 17.28 30.71 -3.49
C VAL A 222 16.29 31.82 -3.18
N VAL A 223 16.49 32.47 -2.03
CA VAL A 223 15.71 33.62 -1.57
C VAL A 223 16.54 34.88 -1.74
N PHE A 224 15.98 35.83 -2.47
CA PHE A 224 16.54 37.16 -2.69
C PHE A 224 15.72 38.14 -1.85
N LYS A 225 16.35 38.73 -0.83
CA LYS A 225 15.71 39.68 0.09
C LYS A 225 16.06 41.11 -0.31
N PHE A 226 15.04 41.95 -0.45
CA PHE A 226 15.17 43.34 -0.88
C PHE A 226 14.53 44.28 0.15
N THR A 227 15.06 45.50 0.23
CA THR A 227 14.46 46.63 0.93
C THR A 227 14.33 47.82 0.03
N LYS A 228 13.25 48.56 0.21
CA LYS A 228 12.92 49.78 -0.52
C LYS A 228 12.28 50.73 0.49
N GLU A 229 12.89 51.85 0.82
CA GLU A 229 12.26 52.82 1.73
C GLU A 229 11.22 53.66 0.95
N PRO A 230 10.02 53.94 1.51
CA PRO A 230 9.50 53.62 2.85
C PRO A 230 8.74 52.27 2.95
N ASP A 231 8.80 51.42 1.93
CA ASP A 231 8.10 50.13 1.85
C ASP A 231 8.70 49.05 2.79
N LYS A 232 7.88 48.04 3.11
CA LYS A 232 8.33 46.86 3.89
C LYS A 232 9.32 46.01 3.07
N PRO A 233 10.26 45.30 3.72
CA PRO A 233 11.14 44.35 3.04
C PRO A 233 10.33 43.30 2.27
N PHE A 234 10.74 43.01 1.04
CA PHE A 234 10.11 42.00 0.20
C PHE A 234 11.12 40.94 -0.24
N SER A 235 10.62 39.79 -0.67
CA SER A 235 11.46 38.72 -1.20
C SER A 235 10.92 38.15 -2.50
N ILE A 236 11.85 37.74 -3.35
CA ILE A 236 11.62 36.99 -4.58
C ILE A 236 12.35 35.66 -4.43
N ARG A 237 11.70 34.56 -4.80
CA ARG A 237 12.30 33.22 -4.77
C ARG A 237 12.54 32.69 -6.17
N ARG A 238 13.63 31.95 -6.35
CA ARG A 238 13.90 31.15 -7.56
C ARG A 238 14.30 29.74 -7.16
N SER A 239 13.73 28.76 -7.85
CA SER A 239 14.18 27.38 -7.78
C SER A 239 15.27 27.19 -8.83
N ILE A 240 16.44 26.70 -8.42
CA ILE A 240 17.59 26.48 -9.30
C ILE A 240 17.92 24.99 -9.27
N ALA A 241 17.99 24.38 -10.45
CA ALA A 241 18.23 22.96 -10.60
C ALA A 241 19.28 22.65 -11.68
N ALA A 242 20.31 21.91 -11.30
CA ALA A 242 21.27 21.29 -12.20
C ALA A 242 20.92 19.82 -12.42
N VAL A 243 20.97 19.35 -13.67
CA VAL A 243 20.42 18.04 -14.04
C VAL A 243 21.43 17.24 -14.86
N ALA A 244 21.90 16.13 -14.31
CA ALA A 244 22.75 15.16 -14.99
C ALA A 244 21.93 13.92 -15.36
N GLU A 245 21.76 13.66 -16.65
CA GLU A 245 20.92 12.57 -17.16
C GLU A 245 21.64 11.75 -18.22
N SER A 246 21.59 10.42 -18.08
CA SER A 246 22.00 9.48 -19.12
C SER A 246 21.01 9.44 -20.29
N GLN A 247 21.43 8.79 -21.38
CA GLN A 247 20.53 8.55 -22.52
C GLN A 247 19.32 7.70 -22.12
N LEU A 248 19.52 6.66 -21.31
CA LEU A 248 18.43 5.82 -20.79
C LEU A 248 17.41 6.65 -19.99
N ALA A 249 17.88 7.60 -19.18
CA ALA A 249 17.00 8.48 -18.41
C ALA A 249 16.15 9.40 -19.31
N LYS A 250 16.71 9.87 -20.44
CA LYS A 250 15.98 10.65 -21.44
C LYS A 250 14.92 9.80 -22.14
N ASP A 251 15.26 8.58 -22.55
CA ASP A 251 14.33 7.66 -23.23
C ASP A 251 13.18 7.20 -22.33
N LEU A 252 13.41 7.17 -21.01
CA LEU A 252 12.42 6.85 -19.97
C LEU A 252 11.64 8.09 -19.48
N GLY A 253 11.94 9.28 -19.99
CA GLY A 253 11.29 10.53 -19.62
C GLY A 253 9.76 10.52 -19.74
N PRO A 254 9.07 11.55 -19.23
CA PRO A 254 7.61 11.64 -19.30
C PRO A 254 7.13 11.65 -20.75
N SER A 255 6.21 10.74 -21.09
CA SER A 255 5.62 10.68 -22.44
C SER A 255 4.74 11.88 -22.79
N ALA A 256 4.09 12.49 -21.77
CA ALA A 256 3.31 13.71 -21.87
C ALA A 256 3.25 14.42 -20.49
N PRO A 257 3.00 15.75 -20.45
CA PRO A 257 2.82 16.47 -19.19
C PRO A 257 1.70 15.90 -18.32
N PHE A 258 1.88 15.94 -16.99
CA PHE A 258 0.86 15.43 -16.06
C PHE A 258 -0.39 16.31 -16.04
N GLN A 259 -1.57 15.69 -16.17
CA GLN A 259 -2.88 16.31 -16.07
C GLN A 259 -3.70 15.63 -14.97
N PRO A 260 -4.18 16.35 -13.94
CA PRO A 260 -5.00 15.78 -12.88
C PRO A 260 -6.31 15.19 -13.43
N TYR A 261 -6.67 13.98 -13.00
CA TYR A 261 -7.97 13.40 -13.29
C TYR A 261 -9.08 14.26 -12.65
N GLN A 262 -10.06 14.65 -13.46
CA GLN A 262 -11.28 15.31 -12.98
C GLN A 262 -12.46 14.37 -13.25
N ALA A 263 -13.11 13.91 -12.18
CA ALA A 263 -14.34 13.13 -12.30
C ALA A 263 -15.42 14.02 -12.93
N SER A 264 -15.82 13.71 -14.16
CA SER A 264 -16.96 14.38 -14.79
C SER A 264 -18.24 13.88 -14.12
N LEU A 265 -19.03 14.79 -13.53
CA LEU A 265 -20.42 14.49 -13.16
C LEU A 265 -21.19 14.17 -14.45
N GLN A 266 -21.37 12.88 -14.72
CA GLN A 266 -22.28 12.46 -15.78
C GLN A 266 -23.70 12.83 -15.34
N ARG A 267 -24.45 13.47 -16.24
CA ARG A 267 -25.89 13.69 -16.01
C ARG A 267 -26.57 12.32 -15.89
N PRO A 268 -27.65 12.18 -15.10
CA PRO A 268 -28.46 10.97 -15.13
C PRO A 268 -28.98 10.79 -16.57
N VAL A 269 -28.53 9.74 -17.24
CA VAL A 269 -29.02 9.36 -18.57
C VAL A 269 -29.80 8.05 -18.42
N THR A 270 -30.94 7.94 -19.09
CA THR A 270 -31.67 6.67 -19.17
C THR A 270 -30.82 5.69 -19.98
N VAL A 271 -30.41 4.59 -19.37
CA VAL A 271 -29.56 3.58 -19.99
C VAL A 271 -30.36 2.32 -20.28
N ILE A 272 -30.26 1.80 -21.50
CA ILE A 272 -30.69 0.45 -21.85
C ILE A 272 -29.45 -0.44 -21.89
N THR A 273 -29.36 -1.42 -20.99
CA THR A 273 -28.26 -2.38 -20.98
C THR A 273 -28.58 -3.57 -21.89
N GLU A 274 -27.70 -3.83 -22.85
CA GLU A 274 -27.74 -5.04 -23.67
C GLU A 274 -26.77 -6.09 -23.11
N GLU A 275 -27.29 -7.26 -22.76
CA GLU A 275 -26.49 -8.33 -22.14
C GLU A 275 -25.58 -9.02 -23.16
N GLY A 276 -24.31 -9.21 -22.77
CA GLY A 276 -23.33 -9.97 -23.53
C GLY A 276 -23.37 -11.47 -23.26
N ILE A 277 -22.36 -12.16 -23.78
CA ILE A 277 -22.23 -13.62 -23.69
C ILE A 277 -21.15 -13.97 -22.65
N PRO A 278 -21.50 -14.59 -21.51
CA PRO A 278 -20.52 -15.00 -20.50
C PRO A 278 -19.68 -16.21 -20.95
N PRO A 279 -18.51 -16.47 -20.34
CA PRO A 279 -17.68 -17.63 -20.65
C PRO A 279 -18.27 -18.95 -20.13
N ASP A 280 -18.08 -20.06 -20.87
CA ASP A 280 -18.75 -21.37 -20.67
C ASP A 280 -18.71 -21.93 -19.24
N SER A 281 -17.65 -21.66 -18.47
CA SER A 281 -17.48 -22.08 -17.08
C SER A 281 -18.61 -21.64 -16.12
N SER A 282 -19.46 -20.68 -16.51
CA SER A 282 -20.56 -20.20 -15.68
C SER A 282 -21.82 -21.07 -15.73
N LEU A 283 -21.91 -22.03 -16.66
CA LEU A 283 -23.17 -22.70 -17.00
C LEU A 283 -23.40 -24.06 -16.33
N LYS A 284 -22.35 -24.71 -15.79
CA LYS A 284 -22.46 -26.06 -15.21
C LYS A 284 -21.82 -26.13 -13.81
N ASN A 285 -22.67 -26.09 -12.79
CA ASN A 285 -22.27 -26.11 -11.38
C ASN A 285 -23.11 -27.15 -10.64
N GLU A 286 -22.54 -28.33 -10.40
CA GLU A 286 -23.19 -29.44 -9.69
C GLU A 286 -23.26 -29.21 -8.18
N LEU A 287 -22.33 -28.41 -7.64
CA LEU A 287 -22.34 -28.03 -6.24
C LEU A 287 -23.61 -27.22 -5.90
N GLU A 288 -24.35 -27.74 -4.93
CA GLU A 288 -25.63 -27.24 -4.48
C GLU A 288 -25.52 -25.82 -3.92
N ARG A 289 -26.60 -25.06 -4.03
CA ARG A 289 -26.71 -23.69 -3.50
C ARG A 289 -27.91 -23.56 -2.57
N GLU A 290 -27.95 -24.42 -1.56
CA GLU A 290 -29.01 -24.45 -0.55
C GLU A 290 -29.15 -23.12 0.21
N ILE A 291 -28.02 -22.49 0.55
CA ILE A 291 -28.01 -21.15 1.17
C ILE A 291 -27.78 -20.10 0.07
N PRO A 292 -28.80 -19.29 -0.30
CA PRO A 292 -28.67 -18.31 -1.35
C PRO A 292 -27.73 -17.17 -0.96
N LEU A 293 -26.94 -16.70 -1.92
CA LEU A 293 -26.13 -15.50 -1.76
C LEU A 293 -26.98 -14.27 -2.12
N ARG A 294 -27.32 -13.46 -1.12
CA ARG A 294 -28.07 -12.20 -1.33
C ARG A 294 -27.20 -11.16 -2.03
N THR A 295 -27.82 -10.10 -2.54
CA THR A 295 -27.13 -9.04 -3.29
C THR A 295 -26.32 -8.08 -2.42
N TYR A 296 -26.69 -7.94 -1.14
CA TYR A 296 -26.08 -7.04 -0.15
C TYR A 296 -25.79 -5.64 -0.73
N GLN A 297 -26.82 -4.95 -1.22
CA GLN A 297 -26.65 -3.58 -1.67
C GLN A 297 -26.58 -2.64 -0.48
N TYR A 298 -25.66 -1.67 -0.52
CA TYR A 298 -25.63 -0.61 0.48
C TYR A 298 -26.88 0.28 0.38
N PRO A 299 -27.33 0.88 1.50
CA PRO A 299 -28.44 1.84 1.47
C PRO A 299 -28.13 3.01 0.54
N LYS A 300 -29.09 3.42 -0.31
CA LYS A 300 -28.90 4.56 -1.24
C LYS A 300 -28.49 5.84 -0.52
N SER A 301 -29.05 6.07 0.67
CA SER A 301 -28.73 7.21 1.54
C SER A 301 -27.31 7.20 2.09
N LEU A 302 -26.60 6.06 2.11
CA LEU A 302 -25.24 5.98 2.65
C LEU A 302 -24.27 6.82 1.83
N LYS A 303 -24.38 6.78 0.49
CA LYS A 303 -23.58 7.63 -0.40
C LYS A 303 -23.84 9.10 -0.15
N ASP A 304 -25.10 9.50 -0.02
CA ASP A 304 -25.45 10.91 0.23
C ASP A 304 -24.97 11.37 1.60
N THR A 305 -25.08 10.50 2.62
CA THR A 305 -24.56 10.74 3.99
C THR A 305 -23.05 10.99 3.97
N ILE A 306 -22.31 10.15 3.24
CA ILE A 306 -20.86 10.28 3.00
C ILE A 306 -20.53 11.59 2.26
N LEU A 307 -21.33 11.94 1.24
CA LEU A 307 -21.11 13.12 0.40
C LEU A 307 -21.33 14.43 1.14
N LEU A 308 -22.42 14.53 1.91
CA LEU A 308 -22.79 15.75 2.63
C LEU A 308 -21.95 15.97 3.89
N GLY A 309 -21.39 14.89 4.46
CA GLY A 309 -20.55 14.95 5.64
C GLY A 309 -21.28 15.53 6.87
N PRO A 310 -20.54 16.03 7.88
CA PRO A 310 -21.14 16.55 9.11
C PRO A 310 -21.90 17.88 8.94
N ASN A 311 -21.86 18.49 7.75
CA ASN A 311 -22.51 19.79 7.48
C ASN A 311 -23.96 19.65 7.00
N ALA A 312 -24.48 18.43 6.85
CA ALA A 312 -25.90 18.22 6.57
C ALA A 312 -26.73 18.72 7.76
N SER A 313 -27.44 19.83 7.57
CA SER A 313 -28.47 20.31 8.48
C SER A 313 -29.53 19.22 8.67
N ALA A 314 -29.53 18.58 9.85
CA ALA A 314 -30.38 17.49 10.30
C ALA A 314 -30.22 16.13 9.58
N SER A 315 -29.42 15.20 10.11
CA SER A 315 -29.74 13.76 9.96
C SER A 315 -29.19 12.92 11.13
N SER A 316 -30.07 12.25 11.85
CA SER A 316 -29.75 11.17 12.79
C SER A 316 -28.89 10.07 12.14
N SER A 317 -28.97 9.92 10.82
CA SER A 317 -28.22 8.94 10.00
C SER A 317 -26.70 9.09 10.08
N TRP A 318 -26.16 10.32 9.93
CA TRP A 318 -24.71 10.55 10.05
C TRP A 318 -24.21 10.20 11.46
N ALA A 319 -24.93 10.65 12.49
CA ALA A 319 -24.58 10.37 13.88
C ALA A 319 -24.64 8.87 14.20
N ALA A 320 -25.65 8.16 13.70
CA ALA A 320 -25.78 6.71 13.88
C ALA A 320 -24.65 5.94 13.18
N MET A 321 -24.34 6.29 11.94
CA MET A 321 -23.21 5.71 11.19
C MET A 321 -21.89 5.93 11.94
N TRP A 322 -21.63 7.17 12.35
CA TRP A 322 -20.38 7.53 13.03
C TRP A 322 -20.25 6.86 14.40
N SER A 323 -21.34 6.78 15.15
CA SER A 323 -21.41 6.04 16.42
C SER A 323 -21.03 4.57 16.26
N LEU A 324 -21.53 3.91 15.21
CA LEU A 324 -21.19 2.51 14.92
C LEU A 324 -19.72 2.34 14.49
N LEU A 325 -19.17 3.29 13.74
CA LEU A 325 -17.77 3.30 13.33
C LEU A 325 -16.81 3.49 14.51
N GLU A 326 -17.14 4.39 15.44
CA GLU A 326 -16.35 4.67 16.65
C GLU A 326 -16.49 3.57 17.73
N ALA A 327 -17.62 2.85 17.76
CA ALA A 327 -17.85 1.78 18.74
C ALA A 327 -16.81 0.65 18.61
N PRO A 328 -16.22 0.13 19.71
CA PRO A 328 -15.32 -1.02 19.64
C PRO A 328 -16.05 -2.26 19.10
N LEU A 329 -15.34 -3.11 18.37
CA LEU A 329 -15.91 -4.35 17.82
C LEU A 329 -16.16 -5.36 18.95
N ARG A 330 -17.39 -5.85 19.06
CA ARG A 330 -17.88 -6.81 20.06
C ARG A 330 -18.84 -7.78 19.37
N ALA A 331 -19.15 -8.91 20.01
CA ALA A 331 -20.10 -9.88 19.46
C ALA A 331 -21.45 -9.23 19.09
N GLY A 332 -21.99 -8.37 19.94
CA GLY A 332 -23.30 -7.73 19.72
C GLY A 332 -23.38 -6.69 18.59
N ASN A 333 -22.25 -6.19 18.07
CA ASN A 333 -22.24 -5.24 16.94
C ASN A 333 -21.42 -5.75 15.74
N TYR A 334 -21.04 -7.03 15.75
CA TYR A 334 -20.12 -7.61 14.78
C TYR A 334 -20.64 -7.52 13.35
N GLU A 335 -21.87 -8.01 13.14
CA GLU A 335 -22.52 -8.02 11.84
C GLU A 335 -22.67 -6.60 11.29
N GLN A 336 -23.30 -5.71 12.07
CA GLN A 336 -23.63 -4.36 11.62
C GLN A 336 -22.37 -3.55 11.31
N LYS A 337 -21.35 -3.63 12.18
CA LYS A 337 -20.11 -2.86 11.98
C LYS A 337 -19.32 -3.36 10.76
N LEU A 338 -19.14 -4.66 10.61
CA LEU A 338 -18.38 -5.20 9.47
C LEU A 338 -19.12 -5.00 8.14
N GLN A 339 -20.44 -5.16 8.10
CA GLN A 339 -21.21 -4.85 6.90
C GLN A 339 -21.10 -3.37 6.52
N LEU A 340 -21.17 -2.44 7.48
CA LEU A 340 -20.95 -1.02 7.20
C LEU A 340 -19.55 -0.78 6.61
N LEU A 341 -18.50 -1.34 7.20
CA LEU A 341 -17.13 -1.19 6.70
C LEU A 341 -16.95 -1.75 5.28
N LEU A 342 -17.57 -2.90 4.98
CA LEU A 342 -17.56 -3.49 3.63
C LEU A 342 -18.28 -2.61 2.61
N HIS A 343 -19.40 -1.99 2.99
CA HIS A 343 -20.10 -1.02 2.12
C HIS A 343 -19.26 0.24 1.88
N LEU A 344 -18.55 0.73 2.90
CA LEU A 344 -17.63 1.86 2.74
C LEU A 344 -16.45 1.53 1.83
N GLU A 345 -15.94 0.29 1.88
CA GLU A 345 -14.94 -0.20 0.94
C GLU A 345 -15.52 -0.26 -0.48
N GLU A 346 -16.69 -0.87 -0.66
CA GLU A 346 -17.37 -0.99 -1.96
C GLU A 346 -17.56 0.37 -2.65
N ILE A 347 -18.05 1.37 -1.92
CA ILE A 347 -18.26 2.73 -2.45
C ILE A 347 -16.93 3.32 -2.95
N GLN A 348 -15.82 3.10 -2.23
CA GLN A 348 -14.52 3.58 -2.68
C GLN A 348 -14.02 2.80 -3.90
N MET A 349 -14.23 1.48 -3.96
CA MET A 349 -13.89 0.66 -5.12
C MET A 349 -14.61 1.13 -6.39
N GLU A 350 -15.89 1.50 -6.27
CA GLU A 350 -16.68 2.07 -7.37
C GLU A 350 -16.13 3.39 -7.89
N VAL A 351 -15.61 4.26 -7.02
CA VAL A 351 -14.98 5.52 -7.45
C VAL A 351 -13.63 5.26 -8.11
N ASP A 352 -12.82 4.38 -7.52
CA ASP A 352 -11.46 4.14 -7.98
C ASP A 352 -11.40 3.43 -9.33
N ILE A 353 -12.33 2.53 -9.62
CA ILE A 353 -12.34 1.82 -10.90
C ILE A 353 -12.63 2.73 -12.10
N ARG A 354 -13.39 3.81 -11.90
CA ARG A 354 -13.73 4.79 -12.96
C ARG A 354 -12.53 5.59 -13.47
N ARG A 355 -11.40 5.52 -12.78
CA ARG A 355 -10.13 6.13 -13.23
C ARG A 355 -9.54 5.41 -14.43
N TYR A 356 -9.94 4.16 -14.64
CA TYR A 356 -9.51 3.36 -15.79
C TYR A 356 -10.45 3.50 -16.98
N ASP A 357 -11.58 4.21 -16.84
CA ASP A 357 -12.53 4.42 -17.94
C ASP A 357 -11.81 5.05 -19.15
N MET A 358 -12.08 4.47 -20.32
CA MET A 358 -11.45 4.86 -21.58
C MET A 358 -12.48 5.55 -22.47
N LYS A 359 -12.04 6.52 -23.27
CA LYS A 359 -12.90 7.27 -24.20
C LYS A 359 -12.36 7.16 -25.60
N ASP A 360 -13.28 7.08 -26.56
CA ASP A 360 -12.98 7.10 -27.99
C ASP A 360 -11.97 6.01 -28.42
N VAL A 361 -12.06 4.82 -27.80
CA VAL A 361 -11.18 3.66 -28.07
C VAL A 361 -11.76 2.71 -29.10
N THR A 362 -10.88 2.03 -29.83
CA THR A 362 -11.24 1.04 -30.83
C THR A 362 -11.09 -0.37 -30.27
N MET A 363 -11.77 -1.33 -30.89
CA MET A 363 -11.62 -2.76 -30.60
C MET A 363 -11.27 -3.49 -31.90
N GLU A 364 -10.67 -4.67 -31.80
CA GLU A 364 -10.39 -5.56 -32.93
C GLU A 364 -11.33 -6.76 -32.86
N GLN A 365 -11.91 -7.18 -33.98
CA GLN A 365 -12.74 -8.38 -34.01
C GLN A 365 -11.87 -9.63 -34.12
N ASP A 366 -12.00 -10.55 -33.15
CA ASP A 366 -11.35 -11.86 -33.13
C ASP A 366 -12.43 -12.94 -33.00
N ARG A 367 -12.81 -13.53 -34.14
CA ARG A 367 -13.91 -14.51 -34.25
C ARG A 367 -15.22 -13.94 -33.68
N ALA A 368 -15.74 -14.52 -32.61
CA ALA A 368 -16.97 -14.11 -31.91
C ALA A 368 -16.70 -13.20 -30.70
N LEU A 369 -15.47 -12.70 -30.53
CA LEU A 369 -15.06 -11.83 -29.43
C LEU A 369 -14.53 -10.51 -29.97
N LEU A 370 -14.64 -9.46 -29.16
CA LEU A 370 -14.00 -8.17 -29.42
C LEU A 370 -12.80 -7.99 -28.49
N VAL A 371 -11.68 -7.56 -29.02
CA VAL A 371 -10.42 -7.40 -28.30
C VAL A 371 -10.18 -5.92 -28.04
N LEU A 372 -10.05 -5.56 -26.76
CA LEU A 372 -9.77 -4.21 -26.30
C LEU A 372 -8.32 -4.14 -25.79
N ASP A 373 -7.56 -3.15 -26.25
CA ASP A 373 -6.26 -2.81 -25.67
C ASP A 373 -6.47 -2.07 -24.34
N VAL A 374 -5.96 -2.65 -23.26
CA VAL A 374 -6.04 -2.14 -21.89
C VAL A 374 -4.64 -2.17 -21.27
N PRO A 375 -3.86 -1.08 -21.39
CA PRO A 375 -2.51 -1.02 -20.85
C PRO A 375 -2.49 -1.24 -19.33
N GLY A 376 -1.65 -2.17 -18.87
CA GLY A 376 -1.48 -2.49 -17.45
C GLY A 376 -2.48 -3.51 -16.86
N VAL A 377 -3.37 -4.09 -17.68
CA VAL A 377 -4.37 -5.07 -17.20
C VAL A 377 -3.73 -6.34 -16.63
N ALA A 378 -2.62 -6.83 -17.20
CA ALA A 378 -1.89 -7.99 -16.67
C ALA A 378 -1.30 -7.78 -15.27
N GLU A 379 -1.21 -6.53 -14.81
CA GLU A 379 -0.80 -6.18 -13.44
C GLU A 379 -2.00 -6.05 -12.48
N ASN A 380 -3.19 -6.48 -12.92
CA ASN A 380 -4.49 -6.27 -12.27
C ASN A 380 -4.85 -4.79 -12.10
N ARG A 381 -4.56 -3.96 -13.13
CA ARG A 381 -4.80 -2.51 -13.12
C ARG A 381 -5.30 -1.99 -14.48
N PRO A 382 -6.63 -1.98 -14.73
CA PRO A 382 -7.70 -2.32 -13.80
C PRO A 382 -7.71 -3.81 -13.46
N SER A 383 -8.16 -4.14 -12.24
CA SER A 383 -8.30 -5.54 -11.80
C SER A 383 -9.51 -6.15 -12.50
N VAL A 384 -9.25 -6.77 -13.63
CA VAL A 384 -10.25 -7.43 -14.48
C VAL A 384 -9.86 -8.90 -14.59
N LEU A 385 -10.76 -9.81 -14.27
CA LEU A 385 -10.56 -11.24 -14.34
C LEU A 385 -11.54 -11.89 -15.32
N ARG A 386 -11.24 -13.12 -15.74
CA ARG A 386 -12.19 -13.92 -16.53
C ARG A 386 -13.52 -14.06 -15.78
N GLY A 387 -14.62 -13.79 -16.49
CA GLY A 387 -15.98 -13.77 -15.94
C GLY A 387 -16.45 -12.42 -15.43
N ASP A 388 -15.55 -11.44 -15.26
CA ASP A 388 -15.95 -10.06 -15.00
C ASP A 388 -16.62 -9.45 -16.24
N HIS A 389 -17.18 -8.25 -16.09
CA HIS A 389 -17.74 -7.52 -17.22
C HIS A 389 -17.33 -6.06 -17.19
N LEU A 390 -17.39 -5.43 -18.36
CA LEU A 390 -17.28 -4.00 -18.53
C LEU A 390 -18.45 -3.52 -19.38
N PHE A 391 -18.68 -2.22 -19.35
CA PHE A 391 -19.70 -1.60 -20.18
C PHE A 391 -19.03 -0.83 -21.31
N ALA A 392 -19.56 -0.96 -22.51
CA ALA A 392 -19.16 -0.19 -23.67
C ALA A 392 -20.38 0.51 -24.28
N HIS A 393 -20.22 1.72 -24.76
CA HIS A 393 -21.22 2.39 -25.59
C HIS A 393 -20.53 3.08 -26.77
N LEU A 394 -21.25 3.24 -27.88
CA LEU A 394 -20.69 3.88 -29.07
C LEU A 394 -20.43 5.36 -28.78
N SER A 395 -19.23 5.83 -29.10
CA SER A 395 -18.85 7.23 -28.85
C SER A 395 -19.70 8.22 -29.67
N SER A 396 -20.19 7.79 -30.84
CA SER A 396 -21.15 8.55 -31.67
C SER A 396 -22.53 8.73 -31.01
N GLU A 397 -22.89 7.85 -30.08
CA GLU A 397 -24.21 7.82 -29.42
C GLU A 397 -24.16 8.43 -28.00
N ARG A 398 -23.06 9.10 -27.62
CA ARG A 398 -22.84 9.64 -26.27
C ARG A 398 -23.98 10.55 -25.76
N ASN A 399 -24.71 11.20 -26.67
CA ASN A 399 -25.82 12.10 -26.35
C ASN A 399 -27.22 11.50 -26.66
N HIS A 400 -27.31 10.24 -27.07
CA HIS A 400 -28.62 9.60 -27.28
C HIS A 400 -29.33 9.31 -25.95
N SER A 401 -30.65 9.42 -25.97
CA SER A 401 -31.53 9.03 -24.87
C SER A 401 -32.64 8.12 -25.43
N PRO A 402 -32.71 6.84 -25.05
CA PRO A 402 -31.84 6.17 -24.08
C PRO A 402 -30.45 5.83 -24.64
N LEU A 403 -29.42 5.89 -23.79
CA LEU A 403 -28.07 5.45 -24.12
C LEU A 403 -28.04 3.92 -24.13
N VAL A 404 -27.64 3.32 -25.26
CA VAL A 404 -27.46 1.86 -25.34
C VAL A 404 -26.09 1.50 -24.76
N GLN A 405 -26.09 0.71 -23.71
CA GLN A 405 -24.88 0.26 -23.03
C GLN A 405 -24.73 -1.26 -23.23
N TYR A 406 -23.70 -1.66 -23.94
CA TYR A 406 -23.39 -3.06 -24.20
C TYR A 406 -22.53 -3.61 -23.06
N LYS A 407 -22.97 -4.70 -22.45
CA LYS A 407 -22.21 -5.40 -21.42
C LYS A 407 -21.29 -6.42 -22.08
N GLY A 408 -19.98 -6.25 -21.94
CA GLY A 408 -18.97 -7.16 -22.46
C GLY A 408 -18.42 -8.02 -21.34
N TYR A 409 -18.64 -9.34 -21.40
CA TYR A 409 -18.04 -10.27 -20.43
C TYR A 409 -16.60 -10.60 -20.82
N VAL A 410 -15.72 -10.71 -19.84
CA VAL A 410 -14.30 -11.00 -20.03
C VAL A 410 -14.11 -12.50 -20.20
N HIS A 411 -13.65 -12.91 -21.38
CA HIS A 411 -13.37 -14.31 -21.70
C HIS A 411 -11.92 -14.70 -21.38
N SER A 412 -10.98 -13.79 -21.65
CA SER A 412 -9.57 -13.97 -21.32
C SER A 412 -8.88 -12.61 -21.15
N VAL A 413 -7.86 -12.58 -20.29
CA VAL A 413 -6.97 -11.42 -20.09
C VAL A 413 -5.58 -11.82 -20.57
N GLU A 414 -5.00 -11.03 -21.46
CA GLU A 414 -3.63 -11.16 -21.97
C GLU A 414 -2.77 -10.02 -21.43
N LEU A 415 -1.54 -9.86 -21.93
CA LEU A 415 -0.57 -8.85 -21.45
C LEU A 415 -1.18 -7.42 -21.40
N GLU A 416 -1.65 -6.93 -22.54
CA GLU A 416 -2.26 -5.59 -22.68
C GLU A 416 -3.62 -5.68 -23.39
N LYS A 417 -4.19 -6.88 -23.53
CA LYS A 417 -5.43 -7.11 -24.28
C LYS A 417 -6.47 -7.84 -23.43
N VAL A 418 -7.73 -7.46 -23.59
CA VAL A 418 -8.89 -8.11 -22.95
C VAL A 418 -9.84 -8.59 -24.05
N ARG A 419 -10.15 -9.90 -24.06
CA ARG A 419 -11.14 -10.46 -24.98
C ARG A 419 -12.53 -10.43 -24.36
N LEU A 420 -13.48 -9.86 -25.08
CA LEU A 420 -14.81 -9.53 -24.59
C LEU A 420 -15.92 -10.21 -25.42
N GLY A 421 -16.83 -10.87 -24.72
CA GLY A 421 -18.06 -11.45 -25.27
C GLY A 421 -19.22 -10.47 -25.15
N PHE A 422 -19.53 -9.78 -26.25
CA PHE A 422 -20.70 -8.91 -26.37
C PHE A 422 -21.89 -9.63 -27.01
N SER A 423 -23.05 -8.97 -27.01
CA SER A 423 -24.26 -9.47 -27.65
C SER A 423 -24.10 -9.66 -29.16
N SER A 424 -24.87 -10.59 -29.72
CA SER A 424 -24.87 -10.81 -31.17
C SER A 424 -25.33 -9.60 -31.98
N LYS A 425 -26.14 -8.69 -31.40
CA LYS A 425 -26.57 -7.47 -32.11
C LYS A 425 -25.43 -6.48 -32.27
N LEU A 426 -24.60 -6.29 -31.23
CA LEU A 426 -23.40 -5.45 -31.36
C LEU A 426 -22.42 -6.05 -32.37
N GLN A 427 -22.20 -7.37 -32.32
CA GLN A 427 -21.31 -8.05 -33.26
C GLN A 427 -21.73 -7.87 -34.72
N LYS A 428 -23.04 -7.92 -35.01
CA LYS A 428 -23.56 -7.67 -36.37
C LYS A 428 -23.41 -6.22 -36.83
N LYS A 429 -23.40 -5.27 -35.89
CA LYS A 429 -23.18 -3.84 -36.16
C LYS A 429 -21.70 -3.45 -36.19
N PHE A 430 -20.81 -4.35 -35.78
CA PHE A 430 -19.41 -4.02 -35.58
C PHE A 430 -18.69 -3.83 -36.93
N VAL A 431 -17.91 -2.75 -37.01
CA VAL A 431 -17.03 -2.43 -38.14
C VAL A 431 -15.69 -1.98 -37.57
N ASN A 432 -14.59 -2.32 -38.25
CA ASN A 432 -13.25 -1.87 -37.85
C ASN A 432 -13.20 -0.33 -37.74
N ASN A 433 -12.50 0.18 -36.72
CA ASN A 433 -12.40 1.60 -36.35
C ASN A 433 -13.64 2.23 -35.70
N LEU A 434 -14.69 1.47 -35.37
CA LEU A 434 -15.73 1.97 -34.47
C LEU A 434 -15.12 2.39 -33.12
N ARG A 435 -15.55 3.55 -32.63
CA ARG A 435 -15.08 4.11 -31.36
C ARG A 435 -16.10 3.89 -30.25
N PHE A 436 -15.57 3.47 -29.11
CA PHE A 436 -16.31 3.15 -27.91
C PHE A 436 -15.81 3.98 -26.74
N ASP A 437 -16.73 4.31 -25.86
CA ASP A 437 -16.42 4.72 -24.50
C ASP A 437 -16.60 3.50 -23.60
N VAL A 438 -15.56 3.15 -22.87
CA VAL A 438 -15.49 1.94 -22.04
C VAL A 438 -15.49 2.34 -20.57
N THR A 439 -16.38 1.70 -19.83
CA THR A 439 -16.58 1.88 -18.40
C THR A 439 -16.24 0.59 -17.67
N PHE A 440 -15.26 0.65 -16.78
CA PHE A 440 -14.81 -0.54 -16.04
C PHE A 440 -15.70 -0.83 -14.83
N THR A 441 -15.87 -2.11 -14.51
CA THR A 441 -16.57 -2.59 -13.31
C THR A 441 -15.75 -3.64 -12.59
N PHE A 442 -16.11 -3.96 -11.35
CA PHE A 442 -15.45 -4.98 -10.54
C PHE A 442 -16.46 -6.02 -10.05
N SER A 443 -15.99 -7.23 -9.78
CA SER A 443 -16.83 -8.28 -9.19
C SER A 443 -17.20 -7.95 -7.74
N ARG A 444 -18.51 -7.93 -7.46
CA ARG A 444 -19.04 -7.79 -6.09
C ARG A 444 -19.04 -9.10 -5.30
N LEU A 445 -18.73 -10.23 -5.95
CA LEU A 445 -18.78 -11.56 -5.32
C LEU A 445 -17.94 -11.66 -4.04
N PRO A 446 -16.67 -11.19 -4.00
CA PRO A 446 -15.86 -11.21 -2.77
C PRO A 446 -16.51 -10.46 -1.60
N LEU A 447 -17.13 -9.31 -1.85
CA LEU A 447 -17.81 -8.53 -0.82
C LEU A 447 -19.10 -9.20 -0.37
N GLN A 448 -19.89 -9.76 -1.31
CA GLN A 448 -21.14 -10.44 -1.01
C GLN A 448 -20.93 -11.65 -0.09
N VAL A 449 -19.92 -12.48 -0.38
CA VAL A 449 -19.63 -13.64 0.49
C VAL A 449 -19.16 -13.20 1.88
N GLN A 450 -18.45 -12.09 1.99
CA GLN A 450 -18.03 -11.49 3.26
C GLN A 450 -19.20 -10.93 4.07
N HIS A 451 -20.12 -10.19 3.44
CA HIS A 451 -21.35 -9.73 4.08
C HIS A 451 -22.17 -10.89 4.65
N ARG A 452 -22.31 -11.96 3.86
CA ARG A 452 -22.98 -13.18 4.30
C ARG A 452 -22.24 -13.84 5.46
N ALA A 453 -20.91 -13.93 5.38
CA ALA A 453 -20.10 -14.54 6.42
C ALA A 453 -20.25 -13.80 7.77
N ALA A 454 -20.26 -12.46 7.74
CA ALA A 454 -20.50 -11.64 8.93
C ALA A 454 -21.88 -11.91 9.56
N ALA A 455 -22.92 -12.05 8.74
CA ALA A 455 -24.27 -12.38 9.20
C ALA A 455 -24.37 -13.82 9.75
N LEU A 456 -23.87 -14.79 8.99
CA LEU A 456 -23.89 -16.20 9.37
C LEU A 456 -23.09 -16.47 10.65
N ALA A 457 -21.99 -15.75 10.88
CA ALA A 457 -21.18 -15.94 12.07
C ALA A 457 -21.98 -15.71 13.37
N MET A 458 -22.84 -14.69 13.38
CA MET A 458 -23.69 -14.40 14.54
C MET A 458 -24.87 -15.37 14.61
N GLN A 459 -25.50 -15.68 13.47
CA GLN A 459 -26.62 -16.63 13.40
C GLN A 459 -26.25 -18.06 13.79
N ARG A 460 -24.98 -18.45 13.62
CA ARG A 460 -24.46 -19.81 13.91
C ARG A 460 -23.66 -19.88 15.22
N GLY A 461 -23.73 -18.85 16.07
CA GLY A 461 -23.14 -18.89 17.41
C GLY A 461 -21.61 -18.95 17.44
N LEU A 462 -20.91 -18.35 16.45
CA LEU A 462 -19.43 -18.39 16.38
C LEU A 462 -18.73 -17.41 17.34
N SER A 463 -19.44 -16.86 18.33
CA SER A 463 -18.89 -15.92 19.31
C SER A 463 -17.72 -16.51 20.09
N SER A 464 -17.75 -17.81 20.43
CA SER A 464 -16.66 -18.50 21.13
C SER A 464 -15.37 -18.62 20.31
N LEU A 465 -15.46 -18.57 18.97
CA LEU A 465 -14.31 -18.58 18.05
C LEU A 465 -13.80 -17.15 17.77
N LEU A 466 -14.71 -16.20 17.57
CA LEU A 466 -14.38 -14.82 17.18
C LEU A 466 -14.01 -13.93 18.36
N PHE A 467 -14.53 -14.25 19.55
CA PHE A 467 -14.31 -13.55 20.82
C PHE A 467 -14.04 -14.57 21.94
N PRO A 468 -12.99 -15.41 21.82
CA PRO A 468 -12.72 -16.47 22.79
C PRO A 468 -12.36 -15.91 24.16
N SER A 469 -12.78 -16.59 25.22
CA SER A 469 -12.50 -16.21 26.62
C SER A 469 -11.72 -17.27 27.40
N ALA A 470 -11.82 -18.55 27.02
CA ALA A 470 -11.13 -19.66 27.66
C ALA A 470 -10.99 -20.86 26.71
N SER A 471 -10.22 -21.86 27.13
CA SER A 471 -10.18 -23.19 26.54
C SER A 471 -11.07 -24.16 27.33
N CYS A 472 -11.51 -25.24 26.70
CA CYS A 472 -12.22 -26.34 27.35
C CYS A 472 -11.29 -27.34 28.07
N HIS A 473 -9.97 -27.22 27.95
CA HIS A 473 -8.94 -28.09 28.55
C HIS A 473 -9.10 -29.60 28.24
N LYS A 474 -9.88 -29.96 27.20
CA LYS A 474 -10.11 -31.34 26.78
C LYS A 474 -9.33 -31.67 25.51
N SER A 475 -8.40 -32.62 25.63
CA SER A 475 -7.64 -33.15 24.49
C SER A 475 -8.54 -33.96 23.54
N LEU A 476 -8.36 -33.78 22.24
CA LEU A 476 -8.88 -34.66 21.18
C LEU A 476 -8.18 -36.02 21.16
N PHE A 477 -6.92 -36.05 21.58
CA PHE A 477 -6.09 -37.25 21.54
C PHE A 477 -6.08 -37.93 22.91
N PRO A 478 -6.44 -39.22 23.00
CA PRO A 478 -6.44 -39.95 24.27
C PRO A 478 -4.99 -40.30 24.65
N GLY A 479 -4.43 -39.57 25.62
CA GLY A 479 -3.08 -39.78 26.14
C GLY A 479 -2.01 -38.86 25.54
N PRO A 480 -0.72 -39.11 25.85
CA PRO A 480 0.38 -38.28 25.37
C PRO A 480 0.57 -38.48 23.86
N PHE A 481 0.51 -37.39 23.10
CA PHE A 481 0.76 -37.42 21.67
C PHE A 481 2.26 -37.57 21.38
N GLN A 482 2.64 -38.65 20.70
CA GLN A 482 3.99 -38.87 20.20
C GLN A 482 3.98 -38.81 18.66
N PRO A 483 4.38 -37.68 18.05
CA PRO A 483 4.35 -37.52 16.60
C PRO A 483 5.37 -38.41 15.90
N ARG A 484 4.94 -39.08 14.83
CA ARG A 484 5.84 -39.63 13.81
C ARG A 484 6.01 -38.60 12.72
N TRP A 485 7.08 -37.82 12.79
CA TRP A 485 7.35 -36.70 11.88
C TRP A 485 7.47 -37.14 10.41
N PHE A 486 6.73 -36.47 9.52
CA PHE A 486 6.94 -36.64 8.07
C PHE A 486 8.21 -35.90 7.63
N ASP A 487 8.39 -34.66 8.11
CA ASP A 487 9.62 -33.92 7.95
C ASP A 487 10.50 -34.00 9.21
N ARG A 488 11.58 -34.80 9.13
CA ARG A 488 12.53 -35.01 10.25
C ARG A 488 13.20 -33.72 10.72
N LYS A 489 13.29 -32.69 9.88
CA LYS A 489 13.92 -31.42 10.25
C LYS A 489 13.13 -30.67 11.32
N LEU A 490 11.81 -30.90 11.41
CA LEU A 490 10.94 -30.26 12.41
C LEU A 490 11.20 -30.81 13.81
N GLN A 491 11.68 -32.04 13.94
CA GLN A 491 11.93 -32.68 15.22
C GLN A 491 12.97 -31.92 16.06
N ALA A 492 13.92 -31.24 15.40
CA ALA A 492 14.93 -30.43 16.07
C ALA A 492 14.44 -29.01 16.43
N ASN A 493 13.23 -28.63 16.01
CA ASN A 493 12.64 -27.31 16.23
C ASN A 493 11.51 -27.39 17.27
N GLU A 494 11.81 -26.98 18.50
CA GLU A 494 10.90 -27.07 19.64
C GLU A 494 9.59 -26.30 19.41
N GLU A 495 9.66 -25.09 18.83
CA GLU A 495 8.47 -24.27 18.60
C GLU A 495 7.54 -24.92 17.57
N GLN A 496 8.09 -25.44 16.48
CA GLN A 496 7.30 -26.15 15.46
C GLN A 496 6.72 -27.45 16.03
N CYS A 497 7.50 -28.19 16.83
CA CYS A 497 7.03 -29.39 17.51
C CYS A 497 5.85 -29.10 18.43
N ARG A 498 5.98 -28.08 19.27
CA ARG A 498 4.96 -27.63 20.21
C ARG A 498 3.67 -27.19 19.51
N ALA A 499 3.80 -26.43 18.42
CA ALA A 499 2.65 -26.00 17.63
C ALA A 499 1.86 -27.20 17.07
N VAL A 500 2.56 -28.18 16.48
CA VAL A 500 1.93 -29.39 15.94
C VAL A 500 1.25 -30.20 17.05
N THR A 501 1.89 -30.36 18.20
CA THR A 501 1.33 -31.07 19.36
C THR A 501 0.04 -30.42 19.86
N HIS A 502 0.02 -29.09 20.05
CA HIS A 502 -1.19 -28.40 20.52
C HIS A 502 -2.34 -28.44 19.49
N ILE A 503 -2.02 -28.41 18.19
CA ILE A 503 -3.04 -28.54 17.14
C ILE A 503 -3.62 -29.96 17.13
N VAL A 504 -2.79 -31.00 17.17
CA VAL A 504 -3.29 -32.39 17.12
C VAL A 504 -4.09 -32.74 18.37
N THR A 505 -3.65 -32.27 19.53
CA THR A 505 -4.38 -32.44 20.79
C THR A 505 -5.60 -31.53 20.90
N GLY A 506 -5.70 -30.46 20.12
CA GLY A 506 -6.86 -29.56 20.10
C GLY A 506 -7.11 -28.83 21.41
N MET A 507 -6.06 -28.53 22.18
CA MET A 507 -6.13 -27.97 23.53
C MET A 507 -6.63 -26.53 23.60
N SER A 508 -6.60 -25.75 22.51
CA SER A 508 -7.08 -24.37 22.53
C SER A 508 -8.60 -24.26 22.43
N ARG A 509 -9.28 -25.30 21.92
CA ARG A 509 -10.71 -25.23 21.58
C ARG A 509 -11.57 -24.80 22.79
N PRO A 510 -12.63 -24.01 22.57
CA PRO A 510 -13.11 -23.51 21.28
C PRO A 510 -12.27 -22.36 20.70
N ALA A 511 -11.30 -21.83 21.44
CA ALA A 511 -10.46 -20.75 20.95
C ALA A 511 -9.58 -21.21 19.76
N PRO A 512 -9.41 -20.36 18.73
CA PRO A 512 -8.50 -20.66 17.63
C PRO A 512 -7.05 -20.86 18.09
N TYR A 513 -6.33 -21.79 17.47
CA TYR A 513 -4.88 -21.91 17.67
C TYR A 513 -4.14 -20.99 16.69
N LEU A 514 -3.23 -20.15 17.18
CA LEU A 514 -2.46 -19.23 16.33
C LEU A 514 -1.01 -19.72 16.14
N ILE A 515 -0.58 -19.82 14.89
CA ILE A 515 0.84 -19.90 14.55
C ILE A 515 1.24 -18.57 13.94
N PHE A 516 2.23 -17.90 14.51
CA PHE A 516 2.77 -16.72 13.87
C PHE A 516 4.29 -16.70 13.86
N GLY A 517 4.83 -15.90 12.96
CA GLY A 517 6.26 -15.70 12.86
C GLY A 517 6.65 -15.00 11.57
N PRO A 518 7.85 -14.43 11.53
CA PRO A 518 8.37 -13.75 10.36
C PRO A 518 8.38 -14.59 9.07
N PRO A 519 8.63 -13.95 7.92
CA PRO A 519 8.89 -14.68 6.69
C PRO A 519 10.12 -15.58 6.82
N GLY A 520 10.02 -16.83 6.35
CA GLY A 520 11.14 -17.77 6.39
C GLY A 520 11.25 -18.61 7.67
N THR A 521 10.33 -18.50 8.62
CA THR A 521 10.34 -19.31 9.85
C THR A 521 9.62 -20.66 9.76
N GLY A 522 9.12 -21.00 8.56
CA GLY A 522 8.52 -22.31 8.31
C GLY A 522 7.03 -22.43 8.66
N LYS A 523 6.28 -21.34 8.86
CA LYS A 523 4.82 -21.37 9.16
C LYS A 523 4.04 -22.38 8.31
N THR A 524 4.11 -22.26 6.97
CA THR A 524 3.44 -23.19 6.05
C THR A 524 3.96 -24.62 6.17
N VAL A 525 5.24 -24.83 6.52
CA VAL A 525 5.77 -26.18 6.78
C VAL A 525 5.09 -26.77 8.02
N THR A 526 5.00 -26.00 9.10
CA THR A 526 4.33 -26.39 10.35
C THR A 526 2.84 -26.67 10.15
N VAL A 527 2.14 -25.84 9.37
CA VAL A 527 0.72 -26.06 9.04
C VAL A 527 0.54 -27.35 8.24
N VAL A 528 1.37 -27.59 7.23
CA VAL A 528 1.33 -28.84 6.44
C VAL A 528 1.60 -30.06 7.32
N GLU A 529 2.59 -30.00 8.19
CA GLU A 529 2.88 -31.09 9.12
C GLU A 529 1.69 -31.35 10.06
N ALA A 530 1.10 -30.30 10.64
CA ALA A 530 -0.07 -30.43 11.49
C ALA A 530 -1.25 -31.10 10.75
N ILE A 531 -1.51 -30.71 9.49
CA ILE A 531 -2.55 -31.34 8.66
C ILE A 531 -2.26 -32.83 8.45
N LYS A 532 -1.01 -33.20 8.16
CA LYS A 532 -0.60 -34.61 7.98
C LYS A 532 -0.77 -35.43 9.26
N GLN A 533 -0.41 -34.86 10.41
CA GLN A 533 -0.60 -35.50 11.71
C GLN A 533 -2.10 -35.69 12.02
N VAL A 534 -2.93 -34.66 11.86
CA VAL A 534 -4.40 -34.77 12.03
C VAL A 534 -4.99 -35.83 11.10
N TRP A 535 -4.61 -35.84 9.82
CA TRP A 535 -5.07 -36.84 8.85
C TRP A 535 -4.66 -38.27 9.22
N THR A 536 -3.49 -38.44 9.84
CA THR A 536 -2.97 -39.75 10.25
C THR A 536 -3.66 -40.26 11.52
N CYS A 537 -3.76 -39.39 12.53
CA CYS A 537 -4.28 -39.69 13.86
C CYS A 537 -5.79 -39.87 13.91
N PHE A 538 -6.56 -39.10 13.13
CA PHE A 538 -8.02 -39.11 13.18
C PHE A 538 -8.59 -39.57 11.84
N LYS A 539 -8.99 -40.85 11.72
CA LYS A 539 -9.47 -41.43 10.44
C LYS A 539 -10.71 -40.73 9.89
N ASP A 540 -11.59 -40.26 10.77
CA ASP A 540 -12.82 -39.54 10.39
C ASP A 540 -12.60 -38.03 10.19
N ALA A 541 -11.40 -37.52 10.43
CA ALA A 541 -11.14 -36.09 10.26
C ALA A 541 -11.34 -35.66 8.80
N ARG A 542 -12.17 -34.63 8.66
CA ARG A 542 -12.33 -33.81 7.45
C ARG A 542 -11.66 -32.47 7.68
N ILE A 543 -10.73 -32.13 6.82
CA ILE A 543 -9.84 -30.98 6.94
C ILE A 543 -10.13 -30.02 5.79
N LEU A 544 -10.38 -28.76 6.12
CA LEU A 544 -10.44 -27.68 5.15
C LEU A 544 -9.18 -26.81 5.31
N ALA A 545 -8.33 -26.78 4.29
CA ALA A 545 -7.14 -25.95 4.25
C ALA A 545 -7.36 -24.76 3.31
N CYS A 546 -7.26 -23.56 3.87
CA CYS A 546 -7.59 -22.30 3.23
C CYS A 546 -6.40 -21.37 3.16
N ALA A 547 -6.38 -20.51 2.15
CA ALA A 547 -5.50 -19.35 2.09
C ALA A 547 -6.18 -18.20 1.33
N PRO A 548 -5.80 -16.93 1.55
CA PRO A 548 -6.36 -15.79 0.81
C PRO A 548 -5.96 -15.80 -0.67
N SER A 549 -4.75 -16.27 -0.99
CA SER A 549 -4.22 -16.28 -2.36
C SER A 549 -4.19 -17.67 -2.98
N ASN A 550 -4.31 -17.71 -4.31
CA ASN A 550 -4.19 -18.95 -5.08
C ASN A 550 -2.82 -19.61 -4.92
N SER A 551 -1.74 -18.82 -4.93
CA SER A 551 -0.37 -19.33 -4.78
C SER A 551 -0.13 -19.98 -3.42
N ALA A 552 -0.68 -19.41 -2.33
CA ALA A 552 -0.58 -20.02 -1.00
C ALA A 552 -1.41 -21.32 -0.90
N ALA A 553 -2.64 -21.33 -1.43
CA ALA A 553 -3.47 -22.53 -1.48
C ALA A 553 -2.82 -23.66 -2.32
N ASP A 554 -2.19 -23.30 -3.42
CA ASP A 554 -1.45 -24.27 -4.24
C ASP A 554 -0.23 -24.81 -3.52
N LEU A 555 0.54 -23.97 -2.83
CA LEU A 555 1.69 -24.40 -2.03
C LEU A 555 1.29 -25.41 -0.94
N LEU A 556 0.15 -25.20 -0.29
CA LEU A 556 -0.42 -26.19 0.65
C LEU A 556 -0.69 -27.51 -0.07
N CYS A 557 -1.34 -27.48 -1.24
CA CYS A 557 -1.64 -28.67 -2.04
C CYS A 557 -0.36 -29.41 -2.47
N GLN A 558 0.58 -28.71 -3.11
CA GLN A 558 1.86 -29.25 -3.57
C GLN A 558 2.66 -29.93 -2.45
N ARG A 559 2.59 -29.41 -1.22
CA ARG A 559 3.30 -30.01 -0.08
C ARG A 559 2.57 -31.18 0.54
N LEU A 560 1.24 -31.19 0.50
CA LEU A 560 0.43 -32.29 1.04
C LEU A 560 0.45 -33.53 0.13
N ILE A 561 0.40 -33.34 -1.19
CA ILE A 561 0.40 -34.46 -2.16
C ILE A 561 1.70 -35.26 -2.20
N LYS A 562 2.78 -34.75 -1.60
CA LYS A 562 4.06 -35.47 -1.48
C LYS A 562 3.95 -36.72 -0.59
N ASP A 563 3.13 -36.65 0.44
CA ASP A 563 3.02 -37.69 1.47
C ASP A 563 1.61 -38.28 1.58
N ILE A 564 0.61 -37.59 1.03
CA ILE A 564 -0.80 -38.01 1.05
C ILE A 564 -1.26 -38.26 -0.39
N ALA A 565 -1.81 -39.45 -0.64
CA ALA A 565 -2.29 -39.83 -1.95
C ALA A 565 -3.41 -38.88 -2.47
N PRO A 566 -3.41 -38.51 -3.77
CA PRO A 566 -4.40 -37.61 -4.36
C PRO A 566 -5.87 -38.00 -4.13
N ARG A 567 -6.18 -39.29 -3.94
CA ARG A 567 -7.55 -39.75 -3.61
C ARG A 567 -8.13 -39.17 -2.31
N TYR A 568 -7.28 -38.62 -1.42
CA TYR A 568 -7.72 -37.98 -0.18
C TYR A 568 -7.76 -36.46 -0.25
N ILE A 569 -7.19 -35.85 -1.30
CA ILE A 569 -7.00 -34.40 -1.43
C ILE A 569 -7.75 -33.88 -2.64
N TYR A 570 -8.47 -32.77 -2.48
CA TYR A 570 -9.09 -32.08 -3.60
C TYR A 570 -8.85 -30.57 -3.54
N ARG A 571 -8.36 -29.99 -4.63
CA ARG A 571 -8.08 -28.56 -4.78
C ARG A 571 -9.22 -27.87 -5.55
N LEU A 572 -10.05 -27.09 -4.86
CA LEU A 572 -11.16 -26.37 -5.48
C LEU A 572 -10.75 -24.96 -5.92
N ILE A 573 -10.64 -24.75 -7.23
CA ILE A 573 -10.15 -23.52 -7.88
C ILE A 573 -11.32 -22.66 -8.38
N ALA A 574 -11.16 -21.34 -8.31
CA ALA A 574 -12.11 -20.38 -8.84
C ALA A 574 -12.12 -20.39 -10.38
N SER A 575 -13.30 -20.27 -10.99
CA SER A 575 -13.48 -20.27 -12.45
C SER A 575 -12.79 -19.10 -13.17
N SER A 576 -12.49 -18.02 -12.43
CA SER A 576 -11.81 -16.82 -12.93
C SER A 576 -10.30 -17.01 -13.11
N ARG A 577 -9.70 -18.05 -12.51
CA ARG A 577 -8.25 -18.30 -12.59
C ARG A 577 -7.88 -18.92 -13.93
N SER A 578 -6.75 -18.54 -14.51
CA SER A 578 -6.21 -19.22 -15.69
C SER A 578 -5.70 -20.63 -15.35
N TYR A 579 -6.03 -21.63 -16.16
CA TYR A 579 -5.51 -23.00 -15.99
C TYR A 579 -4.00 -23.10 -16.23
N GLN A 580 -3.45 -22.23 -17.09
CA GLN A 580 -2.02 -22.19 -17.37
C GLN A 580 -1.19 -21.83 -16.13
N GLU A 581 -1.77 -21.06 -15.21
CA GLU A 581 -1.14 -20.67 -13.93
C GLU A 581 -1.23 -21.75 -12.85
N VAL A 582 -1.94 -22.86 -13.12
CA VAL A 582 -2.06 -23.98 -12.17
C VAL A 582 -0.83 -24.88 -12.30
N PRO A 583 -0.07 -25.11 -11.20
CA PRO A 583 1.08 -26.00 -11.20
C PRO A 583 0.74 -27.41 -11.70
N ALA A 584 1.62 -28.00 -12.50
CA ALA A 584 1.36 -29.27 -13.17
C ALA A 584 1.11 -30.44 -12.20
N ASP A 585 1.77 -30.43 -11.05
CA ASP A 585 1.66 -31.45 -10.01
C ASP A 585 0.32 -31.47 -9.28
N ILE A 586 -0.43 -30.36 -9.26
CA ILE A 586 -1.76 -30.29 -8.60
C ILE A 586 -2.93 -30.42 -9.58
N ARG A 587 -2.69 -30.37 -10.90
CA ARG A 587 -3.74 -30.52 -11.92
C ARG A 587 -4.56 -31.81 -11.77
N PRO A 588 -3.96 -32.99 -11.45
CA PRO A 588 -4.73 -34.23 -11.31
C PRO A 588 -5.74 -34.24 -10.14
N CYS A 589 -5.58 -33.34 -9.16
CA CYS A 589 -6.44 -33.27 -7.98
C CYS A 589 -7.25 -31.97 -7.91
N CYS A 590 -7.37 -31.23 -9.01
CA CYS A 590 -8.18 -30.02 -9.08
C CYS A 590 -9.48 -30.23 -9.86
N ASN A 591 -10.34 -29.23 -9.83
CA ASN A 591 -11.68 -29.28 -10.40
C ASN A 591 -11.76 -28.84 -11.87
N TRP A 592 -10.71 -29.12 -12.65
CA TRP A 592 -10.66 -28.85 -14.09
C TRP A 592 -11.26 -30.01 -14.88
N ASP A 593 -12.10 -29.70 -15.86
CA ASP A 593 -12.65 -30.66 -16.81
C ASP A 593 -11.99 -30.46 -18.17
N ASP A 594 -11.19 -31.44 -18.61
CA ASP A 594 -10.47 -31.39 -19.89
C ASP A 594 -11.40 -31.42 -21.10
N ARG A 595 -12.54 -32.12 -21.02
CA ARG A 595 -13.51 -32.21 -22.13
C ARG A 595 -14.15 -30.86 -22.40
N GLN A 596 -14.34 -30.07 -21.35
CA GLN A 596 -15.02 -28.78 -21.40
C GLN A 596 -14.06 -27.59 -21.34
N SER A 597 -12.77 -27.83 -21.12
CA SER A 597 -11.74 -26.79 -20.94
C SER A 597 -12.16 -25.69 -19.94
N CYS A 598 -12.79 -26.11 -18.83
CA CYS A 598 -13.25 -25.19 -17.79
C CYS A 598 -13.29 -25.84 -16.39
N TYR A 599 -13.44 -25.00 -15.37
CA TYR A 599 -13.61 -25.48 -14.00
C TYR A 599 -15.05 -25.88 -13.75
N VAL A 600 -15.26 -27.11 -13.28
CA VAL A 600 -16.55 -27.63 -12.83
C VAL A 600 -16.54 -27.67 -11.31
N TYR A 601 -17.68 -27.39 -10.68
CA TYR A 601 -17.82 -27.50 -9.22
C TYR A 601 -18.59 -28.77 -8.90
N PRO A 602 -17.94 -29.83 -8.38
CA PRO A 602 -18.60 -31.11 -8.14
C PRO A 602 -19.65 -31.03 -7.04
N SER A 603 -20.59 -31.97 -7.03
CA SER A 603 -21.60 -32.10 -5.97
C SER A 603 -20.99 -32.27 -4.57
N LYS A 604 -21.77 -31.94 -3.55
CA LYS A 604 -21.44 -32.16 -2.14
C LYS A 604 -21.06 -33.61 -1.84
N GLU A 605 -21.74 -34.57 -2.44
CA GLU A 605 -21.43 -36.00 -2.30
C GLU A 605 -20.05 -36.36 -2.84
N HIS A 606 -19.68 -35.83 -4.01
CA HIS A 606 -18.36 -36.07 -4.59
C HIS A 606 -17.25 -35.45 -3.75
N LEU A 607 -17.45 -34.21 -3.30
CA LEU A 607 -16.53 -33.55 -2.37
C LEU A 607 -16.41 -34.30 -1.04
N GLY A 608 -17.50 -34.95 -0.60
CA GLY A 608 -17.56 -35.81 0.58
C GLY A 608 -16.63 -37.02 0.57
N ARG A 609 -16.16 -37.45 -0.61
CA ARG A 609 -15.21 -38.58 -0.76
C ARG A 609 -13.80 -38.21 -0.30
N TYR A 610 -13.44 -36.92 -0.34
CA TYR A 610 -12.12 -36.44 0.02
C TYR A 610 -12.03 -36.10 1.52
N ARG A 611 -10.88 -36.33 2.12
CA ARG A 611 -10.63 -36.02 3.54
C ARG A 611 -10.05 -34.62 3.72
N ILE A 612 -9.39 -34.09 2.70
CA ILE A 612 -8.74 -32.78 2.71
C ILE A 612 -9.21 -31.98 1.51
N LEU A 613 -9.87 -30.85 1.76
CA LEU A 613 -10.22 -29.88 0.74
C LEU A 613 -9.31 -28.66 0.84
N ILE A 614 -8.79 -28.21 -0.29
CA ILE A 614 -7.87 -27.06 -0.38
C ILE A 614 -8.49 -25.98 -1.25
N ILE A 615 -8.68 -24.78 -0.70
CA ILE A 615 -9.52 -23.76 -1.31
C ILE A 615 -9.05 -22.34 -0.96
N THR A 616 -9.43 -21.34 -1.75
CA THR A 616 -9.24 -19.93 -1.34
C THR A 616 -10.40 -19.45 -0.48
N LEU A 617 -10.16 -18.46 0.40
CA LEU A 617 -11.18 -17.93 1.32
C LEU A 617 -12.48 -17.52 0.62
N VAL A 618 -12.40 -16.74 -0.46
CA VAL A 618 -13.58 -16.35 -1.25
C VAL A 618 -14.29 -17.55 -1.87
N THR A 619 -13.55 -18.53 -2.39
CA THR A 619 -14.13 -19.74 -3.01
C THR A 619 -14.79 -20.64 -1.96
N ALA A 620 -14.34 -20.63 -0.70
CA ALA A 620 -14.97 -21.33 0.41
C ALA A 620 -16.43 -20.90 0.64
N GLY A 621 -16.80 -19.70 0.19
CA GLY A 621 -18.19 -19.26 0.15
C GLY A 621 -19.11 -20.19 -0.64
N ARG A 622 -18.58 -20.98 -1.59
CA ARG A 622 -19.35 -22.02 -2.28
C ARG A 622 -19.71 -23.18 -1.35
N LEU A 623 -18.78 -23.61 -0.49
CA LEU A 623 -19.04 -24.65 0.51
C LEU A 623 -20.07 -24.21 1.54
N ALA A 624 -20.00 -22.94 1.97
CA ALA A 624 -21.03 -22.35 2.83
C ALA A 624 -22.41 -22.30 2.13
N SER A 625 -22.45 -22.14 0.80
CA SER A 625 -23.71 -22.18 0.03
C SER A 625 -24.27 -23.59 -0.10
N ALA A 626 -23.39 -24.59 -0.24
CA ALA A 626 -23.73 -26.00 -0.29
C ALA A 626 -24.18 -26.59 1.06
N ASN A 627 -24.05 -25.82 2.14
CA ASN A 627 -24.62 -26.11 3.44
C ASN A 627 -24.27 -27.53 3.94
N PHE A 628 -22.97 -27.84 4.00
CA PHE A 628 -22.52 -29.11 4.56
C PHE A 628 -23.10 -29.33 5.97
N PRO A 629 -23.42 -30.58 6.35
CA PRO A 629 -23.97 -30.86 7.67
C PRO A 629 -23.08 -30.27 8.78
N PRO A 630 -23.65 -29.70 9.86
CA PRO A 630 -22.86 -29.23 10.99
C PRO A 630 -21.90 -30.32 11.49
N GLY A 631 -20.65 -29.95 11.73
CA GLY A 631 -19.61 -30.89 12.16
C GLY A 631 -18.96 -31.71 11.03
N PHE A 632 -19.42 -31.58 9.78
CA PHE A 632 -18.77 -32.25 8.64
C PHE A 632 -17.28 -31.91 8.57
N PHE A 633 -16.90 -30.63 8.70
CA PHE A 633 -15.50 -30.22 8.80
C PHE A 633 -15.05 -30.21 10.25
N SER A 634 -14.15 -31.14 10.60
CA SER A 634 -13.55 -31.24 11.93
C SER A 634 -12.47 -30.20 12.20
N HIS A 635 -11.74 -29.79 11.15
CA HIS A 635 -10.61 -28.88 11.26
C HIS A 635 -10.63 -27.89 10.09
N VAL A 636 -10.43 -26.60 10.39
CA VAL A 636 -10.21 -25.54 9.42
C VAL A 636 -8.84 -24.92 9.68
N PHE A 637 -7.98 -24.92 8.67
CA PHE A 637 -6.68 -24.26 8.68
C PHE A 637 -6.74 -23.06 7.75
N ILE A 638 -6.30 -21.88 8.20
CA ILE A 638 -6.15 -20.70 7.34
C ILE A 638 -4.69 -20.28 7.39
N ASP A 639 -3.94 -20.54 6.31
CA ASP A 639 -2.58 -20.03 6.13
C ASP A 639 -2.62 -18.61 5.56
N GLU A 640 -1.58 -17.82 5.83
CA GLU A 640 -1.49 -16.40 5.48
C GLU A 640 -2.71 -15.56 5.93
N CYS A 641 -3.34 -15.92 7.05
CA CYS A 641 -4.54 -15.26 7.60
C CYS A 641 -4.32 -13.76 7.86
N GLY A 642 -3.08 -13.35 8.14
CA GLY A 642 -2.70 -11.94 8.32
C GLY A 642 -2.95 -11.06 7.09
N GLN A 643 -3.08 -11.64 5.89
CA GLN A 643 -3.27 -10.91 4.64
C GLN A 643 -4.75 -10.67 4.29
N ALA A 644 -5.67 -11.38 4.94
CA ALA A 644 -7.10 -11.29 4.68
C ALA A 644 -7.75 -10.25 5.59
N VAL A 645 -8.80 -9.59 5.10
CA VAL A 645 -9.71 -8.88 6.03
C VAL A 645 -10.43 -9.91 6.89
N GLU A 646 -10.81 -9.53 8.10
CA GLU A 646 -11.50 -10.45 9.01
C GLU A 646 -12.77 -11.09 8.40
N PRO A 647 -13.70 -10.35 7.77
CA PRO A 647 -14.87 -10.96 7.13
C PRO A 647 -14.53 -12.02 6.09
N GLU A 648 -13.39 -11.86 5.38
CA GLU A 648 -12.91 -12.82 4.39
C GLU A 648 -12.42 -14.11 5.03
N SER A 649 -11.69 -14.03 6.14
CA SER A 649 -11.32 -15.21 6.93
C SER A 649 -12.57 -15.96 7.42
N VAL A 650 -13.61 -15.20 7.83
CA VAL A 650 -14.88 -15.76 8.30
C VAL A 650 -15.68 -16.45 7.20
N VAL A 651 -15.44 -16.17 5.91
CA VAL A 651 -16.07 -16.92 4.81
C VAL A 651 -15.75 -18.41 4.88
N ALA A 652 -14.55 -18.78 5.32
CA ALA A 652 -14.12 -20.16 5.47
C ALA A 652 -14.56 -20.82 6.79
N ILE A 653 -15.29 -20.09 7.65
CA ILE A 653 -15.68 -20.53 8.98
C ILE A 653 -17.21 -20.54 9.11
N ALA A 654 -17.87 -19.44 8.75
CA ALA A 654 -19.30 -19.23 8.92
C ALA A 654 -20.13 -20.14 7.99
N GLY A 655 -20.90 -21.05 8.60
CA GLY A 655 -21.66 -22.07 7.88
C GLY A 655 -20.84 -23.28 7.42
N ILE A 656 -19.58 -23.39 7.88
CA ILE A 656 -18.66 -24.49 7.54
C ILE A 656 -18.19 -25.20 8.81
N LEU A 657 -17.70 -24.45 9.79
CA LEU A 657 -17.20 -24.99 11.05
C LEU A 657 -18.29 -24.92 12.13
N ALA A 658 -18.61 -26.05 12.74
CA ALA A 658 -19.41 -26.08 13.97
C ALA A 658 -18.48 -25.87 15.17
N ALA A 659 -18.65 -24.76 15.88
CA ALA A 659 -17.84 -24.44 17.06
C ALA A 659 -17.99 -25.51 18.14
N MET A 660 -16.93 -25.71 18.91
CA MET A 660 -17.00 -26.54 20.12
C MET A 660 -17.81 -25.84 21.19
N ASP A 661 -18.69 -26.60 21.81
CA ASP A 661 -19.51 -26.19 22.94
C ASP A 661 -19.57 -27.35 23.94
N GLN A 662 -19.37 -27.07 25.22
CA GLN A 662 -19.24 -28.14 26.21
C GLN A 662 -20.51 -28.96 26.38
N GLU A 663 -21.67 -28.35 26.18
CA GLU A 663 -22.99 -28.95 26.43
C GLU A 663 -23.56 -29.56 25.16
N THR A 664 -23.50 -28.82 24.05
CA THR A 664 -24.22 -29.16 22.81
C THR A 664 -23.32 -29.77 21.73
N ASN A 665 -22.01 -29.51 21.76
CA ASN A 665 -21.08 -30.00 20.73
C ASN A 665 -19.65 -30.20 21.28
N PRO A 666 -19.43 -31.16 22.19
CA PRO A 666 -18.14 -31.31 22.89
C PRO A 666 -16.98 -31.69 21.93
N ASN A 667 -17.32 -32.31 20.80
CA ASN A 667 -16.39 -32.69 19.74
C ASN A 667 -16.35 -31.66 18.59
N GLY A 668 -16.81 -30.42 18.84
CA GLY A 668 -16.83 -29.39 17.82
C GLY A 668 -15.45 -29.06 17.26
N GLY A 669 -15.47 -28.46 16.07
CA GLY A 669 -14.30 -28.38 15.22
C GLY A 669 -13.24 -27.40 15.73
N GLN A 670 -12.04 -27.56 15.18
CA GLN A 670 -10.87 -26.75 15.51
C GLN A 670 -10.58 -25.73 14.41
N LEU A 671 -10.27 -24.49 14.80
CA LEU A 671 -9.76 -23.46 13.89
C LEU A 671 -8.27 -23.20 14.18
N VAL A 672 -7.44 -23.27 13.15
CA VAL A 672 -6.02 -22.94 13.20
C VAL A 672 -5.75 -21.80 12.24
N LEU A 673 -5.15 -20.71 12.73
CA LEU A 673 -4.79 -19.55 11.93
C LEU A 673 -3.28 -19.40 11.91
N ALA A 674 -2.69 -19.37 10.71
CA ALA A 674 -1.27 -19.10 10.52
C ALA A 674 -1.07 -17.79 9.77
N GLY A 675 -0.11 -16.98 10.18
CA GLY A 675 0.17 -15.71 9.53
C GLY A 675 1.25 -14.89 10.23
N ASP A 676 1.39 -13.63 9.83
CA ASP A 676 2.32 -12.70 10.48
C ASP A 676 1.68 -11.32 10.61
N PRO A 677 1.36 -10.86 11.84
CA PRO A 677 0.74 -9.55 12.03
C PRO A 677 1.68 -8.39 11.68
N GLN A 678 3.00 -8.62 11.61
CA GLN A 678 4.01 -7.60 11.28
C GLN A 678 4.30 -7.50 9.77
N GLN A 679 3.68 -8.35 8.95
CA GLN A 679 3.71 -8.25 7.49
C GLN A 679 2.48 -7.51 6.95
N LEU A 680 2.41 -7.33 5.63
CA LEU A 680 1.32 -6.62 4.98
C LEU A 680 -0.04 -7.26 5.28
N GLY A 681 -0.96 -6.42 5.75
CA GLY A 681 -2.37 -6.75 5.89
C GLY A 681 -3.13 -6.62 4.55
N PRO A 682 -4.46 -6.73 4.58
CA PRO A 682 -5.30 -6.65 3.39
C PRO A 682 -5.18 -5.32 2.65
N VAL A 683 -5.27 -5.38 1.33
CA VAL A 683 -5.25 -4.20 0.45
C VAL A 683 -6.65 -3.58 0.40
N LEU A 684 -6.81 -2.45 1.08
CA LEU A 684 -8.06 -1.69 1.14
C LEU A 684 -7.92 -0.32 0.46
N ARG A 685 -9.03 0.17 -0.06
CA ARG A 685 -9.12 1.47 -0.75
C ARG A 685 -9.73 2.54 0.15
N SER A 686 -10.78 2.22 0.89
CA SER A 686 -11.57 3.17 1.67
C SER A 686 -10.81 3.69 2.89
N PRO A 687 -10.56 5.01 2.99
CA PRO A 687 -9.89 5.58 4.14
C PRO A 687 -10.64 5.36 5.45
N LEU A 688 -11.98 5.46 5.43
CA LEU A 688 -12.85 5.23 6.58
C LEU A 688 -12.82 3.76 7.01
N ALA A 689 -12.92 2.83 6.05
CA ALA A 689 -12.90 1.41 6.39
C ALA A 689 -11.58 1.01 7.08
N ILE A 690 -10.45 1.53 6.57
CA ILE A 690 -9.13 1.32 7.17
C ILE A 690 -9.04 1.93 8.58
N GLU A 691 -9.45 3.19 8.75
CA GLU A 691 -9.38 3.90 10.02
C GLU A 691 -10.19 3.22 11.12
N HIS A 692 -11.34 2.64 10.77
CA HIS A 692 -12.26 2.00 11.71
C HIS A 692 -12.10 0.48 11.83
N GLY A 693 -11.00 -0.08 11.30
CA GLY A 693 -10.52 -1.42 11.65
C GLY A 693 -10.71 -2.52 10.60
N LEU A 694 -11.22 -2.23 9.40
CA LEU A 694 -11.31 -3.25 8.34
C LEU A 694 -9.93 -3.73 7.88
N GLY A 695 -8.90 -2.88 8.03
CA GLY A 695 -7.51 -3.21 7.69
C GLY A 695 -6.82 -4.17 8.67
N THR A 696 -7.48 -4.50 9.79
CA THR A 696 -6.97 -5.43 10.80
C THR A 696 -7.51 -6.83 10.50
N SER A 697 -6.62 -7.80 10.27
CA SER A 697 -7.02 -9.20 10.06
C SER A 697 -7.57 -9.85 11.33
N LEU A 698 -8.27 -10.99 11.20
CA LEU A 698 -8.77 -11.75 12.35
C LEU A 698 -7.63 -12.14 13.30
N LEU A 699 -6.52 -12.66 12.75
CA LEU A 699 -5.33 -13.04 13.49
C LEU A 699 -4.74 -11.84 14.26
N GLU A 700 -4.60 -10.69 13.58
CA GLU A 700 -4.05 -9.47 14.18
C GLU A 700 -4.97 -8.93 15.28
N ARG A 701 -6.30 -8.93 15.07
CA ARG A 701 -7.27 -8.48 16.08
C ARG A 701 -7.20 -9.33 17.34
N LEU A 702 -7.11 -10.66 17.20
CA LEU A 702 -6.98 -11.57 18.35
C LEU A 702 -5.70 -11.27 19.13
N MET A 703 -4.55 -11.15 18.46
CA MET A 703 -3.27 -10.85 19.10
C MET A 703 -3.22 -9.48 19.78
N LEU A 704 -3.86 -8.46 19.20
CA LEU A 704 -3.85 -7.09 19.73
C LEU A 704 -4.83 -6.88 20.88
N HIS A 705 -6.03 -7.45 20.79
CA HIS A 705 -7.15 -7.06 21.65
C HIS A 705 -7.62 -8.16 22.60
N ASN A 706 -7.36 -9.43 22.32
CA ASN A 706 -7.84 -10.53 23.15
C ASN A 706 -6.78 -10.98 24.18
N PRO A 707 -7.14 -11.06 25.48
CA PRO A 707 -6.20 -11.43 26.54
C PRO A 707 -5.47 -12.76 26.35
N LEU A 708 -6.11 -13.78 25.74
CA LEU A 708 -5.53 -15.12 25.57
C LEU A 708 -4.30 -15.14 24.65
N TYR A 709 -4.20 -14.16 23.75
CA TYR A 709 -3.14 -14.11 22.72
C TYR A 709 -2.13 -13.00 22.97
N LYS A 710 -2.28 -12.23 24.05
CA LYS A 710 -1.34 -11.16 24.40
C LYS A 710 -0.07 -11.75 24.99
N LYS A 711 1.07 -11.14 24.63
CA LYS A 711 2.35 -11.43 25.25
C LYS A 711 2.34 -10.95 26.70
N SER A 712 2.58 -11.86 27.63
CA SER A 712 2.79 -11.56 29.06
C SER A 712 4.29 -11.47 29.38
N SER A 713 4.67 -11.18 30.63
CA SER A 713 6.10 -11.13 31.03
C SER A 713 6.83 -12.46 30.82
N GLY A 714 6.11 -13.59 30.90
CA GLY A 714 6.63 -14.93 30.62
C GLY A 714 6.58 -15.33 29.14
N GLY A 715 6.20 -14.43 28.24
CA GLY A 715 6.01 -14.71 26.82
C GLY A 715 4.54 -14.99 26.45
N TYR A 716 4.36 -15.70 25.35
CA TYR A 716 3.06 -16.12 24.86
C TYR A 716 2.61 -17.41 25.52
N ASP A 717 1.31 -17.55 25.77
CA ASP A 717 0.73 -18.81 26.24
C ASP A 717 0.77 -19.85 25.10
N PRO A 718 1.59 -20.92 25.21
CA PRO A 718 1.76 -21.91 24.16
C PRO A 718 0.47 -22.70 23.86
N GLN A 719 -0.50 -22.71 24.80
CA GLN A 719 -1.79 -23.34 24.61
C GLN A 719 -2.60 -22.68 23.49
N PHE A 720 -2.44 -21.38 23.28
CA PHE A 720 -3.22 -20.61 22.30
C PHE A 720 -2.39 -20.14 21.11
N VAL A 721 -1.10 -19.82 21.33
CA VAL A 721 -0.28 -19.24 20.29
C VAL A 721 1.19 -19.66 20.37
N THR A 722 1.76 -19.99 19.22
CA THR A 722 3.19 -20.23 19.08
C THR A 722 3.83 -19.23 18.12
N LYS A 723 4.86 -18.53 18.60
CA LYS A 723 5.80 -17.73 17.79
C LYS A 723 6.92 -18.62 17.27
N LEU A 724 7.13 -18.67 15.96
CA LEU A 724 8.27 -19.36 15.34
C LEU A 724 9.48 -18.43 15.27
N LEU A 725 10.63 -18.86 15.80
CA LEU A 725 11.82 -18.01 15.97
C LEU A 725 12.93 -18.24 14.94
N TRP A 726 13.14 -19.49 14.51
CA TRP A 726 14.22 -19.86 13.60
C TRP A 726 13.94 -19.46 12.16
N ASN A 727 14.82 -18.66 11.54
CA ASN A 727 14.74 -18.24 10.15
C ASN A 727 15.65 -19.11 9.25
N TYR A 728 15.05 -19.65 8.20
CA TYR A 728 15.71 -20.54 7.23
C TYR A 728 15.86 -19.90 5.83
N ARG A 729 15.53 -18.62 5.68
CA ARG A 729 15.41 -17.96 4.37
C ARG A 729 16.55 -17.01 4.06
N SER A 730 16.83 -16.09 4.98
CA SER A 730 17.62 -14.89 4.70
C SER A 730 18.95 -14.92 5.42
N HIS A 731 19.98 -14.34 4.81
CA HIS A 731 21.27 -14.09 5.46
C HIS A 731 21.08 -13.25 6.73
N GLU A 732 21.87 -13.51 7.77
CA GLU A 732 21.76 -12.86 9.08
C GLU A 732 21.81 -11.32 8.97
N ALA A 733 22.74 -10.80 8.17
CA ALA A 733 22.87 -9.36 7.92
C ALA A 733 21.56 -8.71 7.42
N ILE A 734 20.79 -9.41 6.57
CA ILE A 734 19.50 -8.94 6.02
C ILE A 734 18.41 -9.01 7.09
N LEU A 735 18.44 -10.05 7.94
CA LEU A 735 17.45 -10.28 8.97
C LEU A 735 17.60 -9.34 10.18
N ARG A 736 18.81 -8.85 10.46
CA ARG A 736 19.14 -8.07 11.67
C ARG A 736 18.19 -6.90 11.92
N ILE A 737 17.98 -6.03 10.93
CA ILE A 737 17.14 -4.83 11.09
C ILE A 737 15.65 -5.16 11.21
N PRO A 738 15.05 -6.01 10.36
CA PRO A 738 13.70 -6.50 10.59
C PRO A 738 13.51 -7.15 11.96
N ASN A 739 14.48 -7.95 12.43
CA ASN A 739 14.43 -8.61 13.73
C ASN A 739 14.38 -7.61 14.89
N GLU A 740 15.26 -6.61 14.86
CA GLU A 740 15.32 -5.53 15.85
C GLU A 740 14.04 -4.70 15.89
N LEU A 741 13.52 -4.31 14.73
CA LEU A 741 12.41 -3.37 14.63
C LEU A 741 11.02 -3.99 14.83
N PHE A 742 10.83 -5.26 14.48
CA PHE A 742 9.49 -5.87 14.40
C PHE A 742 9.29 -7.11 15.28
N TYR A 743 10.38 -7.73 15.76
CA TYR A 743 10.30 -9.07 16.36
C TYR A 743 11.05 -9.19 17.69
N ASP A 744 11.25 -8.08 18.40
CA ASP A 744 11.88 -7.99 19.72
C ASP A 744 13.32 -8.53 19.79
N SER A 745 14.02 -8.60 18.65
CA SER A 745 15.33 -9.26 18.52
C SER A 745 15.34 -10.74 18.90
N GLU A 746 14.18 -11.42 18.90
CA GLU A 746 14.06 -12.82 19.31
C GLU A 746 14.36 -13.82 18.17
N LEU A 747 14.42 -13.36 16.92
CA LEU A 747 14.64 -14.25 15.78
C LEU A 747 16.08 -14.73 15.70
N LYS A 748 16.24 -15.98 15.28
CA LYS A 748 17.53 -16.66 15.17
C LYS A 748 17.74 -17.11 13.74
N ALA A 749 18.86 -16.73 13.12
CA ALA A 749 19.26 -17.32 11.84
C ALA A 749 19.70 -18.77 12.08
N CYS A 750 19.17 -19.72 11.32
CA CYS A 750 19.57 -21.12 11.44
C CYS A 750 21.00 -21.31 10.90
N GLU A 751 21.89 -21.94 11.65
CA GLU A 751 23.22 -22.31 11.16
C GLU A 751 23.11 -23.51 10.19
N SER A 752 23.78 -23.46 9.04
CA SER A 752 23.78 -24.56 8.06
C SER A 752 25.19 -25.13 7.89
N ASN A 753 25.32 -26.46 7.99
CA ASN A 753 26.58 -27.18 7.85
C ASN A 753 27.01 -27.46 6.39
N GLU A 754 26.22 -27.03 5.39
CA GLU A 754 26.50 -27.16 3.95
C GLU A 754 26.55 -25.78 3.26
N LEU A 755 27.03 -25.72 2.01
CA LEU A 755 27.09 -24.53 1.13
C LEU A 755 25.86 -23.62 1.30
N ASP A 756 26.01 -22.61 2.14
CA ASP A 756 24.89 -21.77 2.54
C ASP A 756 24.47 -20.87 1.37
N VAL A 757 23.31 -21.17 0.78
CA VAL A 757 22.70 -20.38 -0.29
C VAL A 757 22.58 -18.89 0.09
N ARG A 758 22.46 -18.60 1.39
CA ARG A 758 22.35 -17.24 1.95
C ARG A 758 23.67 -16.47 1.87
N SER A 759 24.82 -17.16 1.87
CA SER A 759 26.16 -16.54 1.87
C SER A 759 26.80 -16.48 0.48
N LEU A 760 26.10 -16.93 -0.57
CA LEU A 760 26.64 -17.01 -1.94
C LEU A 760 27.20 -15.71 -2.50
N TYR A 761 26.66 -14.56 -2.09
CA TYR A 761 27.07 -13.24 -2.58
C TYR A 761 27.99 -12.49 -1.63
N CYS A 762 28.39 -13.06 -0.49
CA CYS A 762 29.27 -12.39 0.46
C CYS A 762 30.65 -12.04 -0.13
N ALA A 763 31.10 -12.77 -1.15
CA ALA A 763 32.36 -12.53 -1.85
C ALA A 763 32.20 -11.72 -3.16
N TRP A 764 30.98 -11.26 -3.49
CA TRP A 764 30.73 -10.58 -4.76
C TRP A 764 31.53 -9.28 -4.86
N GLU A 765 32.27 -9.09 -5.96
CA GLU A 765 33.26 -8.01 -6.13
C GLU A 765 32.66 -6.61 -6.09
N GLU A 766 31.37 -6.49 -6.38
CA GLU A 766 30.63 -5.23 -6.40
C GLU A 766 30.08 -4.81 -5.02
N LEU A 767 30.28 -5.64 -3.98
CA LEU A 767 29.94 -5.26 -2.62
C LEU A 767 30.88 -4.16 -2.11
N PRO A 768 30.35 -3.07 -1.52
CA PRO A 768 31.19 -2.07 -0.87
C PRO A 768 32.09 -2.64 0.25
N LYS A 769 31.61 -3.68 0.95
CA LYS A 769 32.38 -4.44 1.93
C LYS A 769 32.13 -5.94 1.76
N ARG A 770 33.21 -6.72 1.63
CA ARG A 770 33.14 -8.19 1.60
C ARG A 770 32.52 -8.73 2.89
N GLY A 771 31.70 -9.76 2.77
CA GLY A 771 30.98 -10.39 3.88
C GLY A 771 29.63 -9.75 4.22
N PHE A 772 29.32 -8.57 3.68
CA PHE A 772 28.08 -7.84 3.97
C PHE A 772 27.16 -7.76 2.74
N PRO A 773 26.20 -8.68 2.56
CA PRO A 773 25.39 -8.81 1.34
C PRO A 773 24.22 -7.80 1.27
N ILE A 774 24.47 -6.55 1.66
CA ILE A 774 23.52 -5.45 1.57
C ILE A 774 24.22 -4.26 0.94
N ILE A 775 23.63 -3.72 -0.12
CA ILE A 775 24.05 -2.46 -0.74
C ILE A 775 22.91 -1.46 -0.56
N PHE A 776 23.19 -0.35 0.12
CA PHE A 776 22.39 0.85 -0.02
C PHE A 776 23.10 1.80 -0.98
N HIS A 777 22.49 2.08 -2.14
CA HIS A 777 23.01 3.03 -3.13
C HIS A 777 22.18 4.33 -3.06
N GLY A 778 22.79 5.39 -2.56
CA GLY A 778 22.18 6.73 -2.49
C GLY A 778 22.03 7.36 -3.88
N VAL A 779 20.84 7.86 -4.21
CA VAL A 779 20.57 8.56 -5.48
C VAL A 779 19.85 9.86 -5.22
N CYS A 780 20.40 10.97 -5.74
CA CYS A 780 19.73 12.27 -5.74
C CYS A 780 18.93 12.42 -7.04
N GLY A 781 17.75 11.80 -7.12
CA GLY A 781 16.92 11.78 -8.33
C GLY A 781 15.79 12.82 -8.34
N GLU A 782 14.91 12.75 -9.33
CA GLU A 782 13.72 13.62 -9.45
C GLU A 782 12.44 12.78 -9.50
N ASP A 783 11.44 13.16 -8.69
CA ASP A 783 10.10 12.61 -8.75
C ASP A 783 9.34 13.14 -9.98
N ARG A 784 9.09 12.30 -11.00
CA ARG A 784 8.32 12.66 -12.20
C ARG A 784 6.97 11.96 -12.29
N ARG A 785 6.05 12.55 -13.06
CA ARG A 785 4.73 12.01 -13.44
C ARG A 785 4.47 12.28 -14.92
N GLU A 786 3.56 11.51 -15.51
CA GLU A 786 3.18 11.69 -16.91
C GLU A 786 1.69 11.49 -17.16
N ALA A 787 1.18 12.16 -18.19
CA ALA A 787 -0.19 12.06 -18.68
C ALA A 787 -1.23 12.13 -17.54
N LYS A 788 -2.23 11.24 -17.51
CA LYS A 788 -3.25 11.18 -16.47
C LYS A 788 -2.85 10.31 -15.26
N SER A 789 -1.62 9.77 -15.24
CA SER A 789 -1.20 8.83 -14.21
C SER A 789 -0.87 9.56 -12.89
N PRO A 790 -1.54 9.25 -11.78
CA PRO A 790 -1.20 9.83 -10.48
C PRO A 790 0.09 9.21 -9.87
N SER A 791 0.64 8.16 -10.50
CA SER A 791 1.81 7.42 -10.00
C SER A 791 3.12 8.05 -10.47
N PHE A 792 4.14 7.95 -9.61
CA PHE A 792 5.44 8.59 -9.81
C PHE A 792 6.50 7.62 -10.33
N PHE A 793 7.55 8.17 -10.91
CA PHE A 793 8.74 7.44 -11.34
C PHE A 793 9.99 8.31 -11.18
N ASN A 794 11.15 7.67 -11.08
CA ASN A 794 12.46 8.30 -10.92
C ASN A 794 13.46 7.56 -11.81
N THR A 795 13.89 8.22 -12.88
CA THR A 795 14.75 7.62 -13.91
C THR A 795 16.18 7.39 -13.44
N ALA A 796 16.71 8.24 -12.54
CA ALA A 796 18.04 8.08 -11.98
C ALA A 796 18.16 6.79 -11.14
N GLU A 797 17.12 6.43 -10.38
CA GLU A 797 17.09 5.15 -9.67
C GLU A 797 17.04 3.95 -10.63
N ILE A 798 16.28 4.05 -11.73
CA ILE A 798 16.18 2.97 -12.74
C ILE A 798 17.55 2.70 -13.35
N GLU A 799 18.31 3.74 -13.66
CA GLU A 799 19.65 3.61 -14.23
C GLU A 799 20.58 2.80 -13.32
N VAL A 800 20.65 3.15 -12.03
CA VAL A 800 21.46 2.42 -11.04
C VAL A 800 21.00 0.96 -10.90
N LEU A 801 19.69 0.72 -10.89
CA LEU A 801 19.13 -0.64 -10.82
C LEU A 801 19.53 -1.48 -12.03
N VAL A 802 19.43 -0.92 -13.24
CA VAL A 802 19.82 -1.59 -14.48
C VAL A 802 21.32 -1.87 -14.49
N GLN A 803 22.16 -0.97 -13.99
CA GLN A 803 23.60 -1.20 -13.86
C GLN A 803 23.92 -2.41 -12.96
N TYR A 804 23.32 -2.48 -11.76
CA TYR A 804 23.51 -3.64 -10.88
C TYR A 804 22.96 -4.93 -11.47
N LEU A 805 21.80 -4.86 -12.14
CA LEU A 805 21.20 -6.02 -12.79
C LEU A 805 22.11 -6.59 -13.89
N LYS A 806 22.74 -5.73 -14.70
CA LYS A 806 23.72 -6.13 -15.71
C LYS A 806 24.93 -6.82 -15.07
N LYS A 807 25.50 -6.22 -14.02
CA LYS A 807 26.62 -6.81 -13.27
C LYS A 807 26.28 -8.20 -12.72
N LEU A 808 25.08 -8.37 -12.16
CA LEU A 808 24.61 -9.65 -11.63
C LEU A 808 24.45 -10.71 -12.73
N LEU A 809 23.73 -10.40 -13.81
CA LEU A 809 23.40 -11.36 -14.86
C LEU A 809 24.59 -11.67 -15.80
N GLN A 810 25.53 -10.74 -15.95
CA GLN A 810 26.72 -10.92 -16.81
C GLN A 810 27.90 -11.58 -16.08
N SER A 811 27.89 -11.63 -14.75
CA SER A 811 29.03 -12.10 -13.95
C SER A 811 29.49 -13.53 -14.25
N ARG A 812 28.68 -14.39 -14.90
CA ARG A 812 29.03 -15.76 -15.38
C ARG A 812 29.90 -16.60 -14.40
N GLY A 813 29.78 -16.41 -13.09
CA GLY A 813 30.59 -17.15 -12.12
C GLY A 813 31.97 -16.57 -11.79
N ARG A 814 32.34 -15.38 -12.32
CA ARG A 814 33.63 -14.72 -11.99
C ARG A 814 33.61 -14.19 -10.56
N GLY A 815 34.75 -14.28 -9.87
CA GLY A 815 34.90 -13.79 -8.49
C GLY A 815 34.40 -14.73 -7.39
N GLY A 816 34.10 -16.00 -7.71
CA GLY A 816 33.70 -17.03 -6.72
C GLY A 816 32.21 -17.07 -6.35
N CYS A 817 31.37 -16.25 -6.98
CA CYS A 817 29.91 -16.26 -6.80
C CYS A 817 29.21 -17.03 -7.93
N PRO A 818 28.21 -17.88 -7.65
CA PRO A 818 27.50 -18.62 -8.70
C PRO A 818 26.66 -17.72 -9.61
N SER A 819 26.52 -18.10 -10.88
CA SER A 819 25.65 -17.40 -11.83
C SER A 819 24.19 -17.38 -11.35
N VAL A 820 23.52 -16.25 -11.54
CA VAL A 820 22.11 -16.05 -11.17
C VAL A 820 21.22 -16.09 -12.40
N SER A 821 20.11 -16.81 -12.30
CA SER A 821 19.10 -16.83 -13.37
C SER A 821 18.09 -15.67 -13.20
N PRO A 822 17.51 -15.12 -14.29
CA PRO A 822 16.54 -14.02 -14.20
C PRO A 822 15.36 -14.30 -13.25
N LYS A 823 14.87 -15.55 -13.21
CA LYS A 823 13.79 -16.00 -12.31
C LYS A 823 14.14 -15.90 -10.81
N GLU A 824 15.42 -15.87 -10.47
CA GLU A 824 15.92 -15.78 -9.08
C GLU A 824 16.15 -14.35 -8.62
N VAL A 825 15.95 -13.38 -9.52
CA VAL A 825 16.02 -11.95 -9.24
C VAL A 825 14.62 -11.37 -9.17
N GLY A 826 14.40 -10.45 -8.23
CA GLY A 826 13.18 -9.66 -8.15
C GLY A 826 13.48 -8.18 -7.99
N ILE A 827 12.69 -7.33 -8.65
CA ILE A 827 12.76 -5.87 -8.48
C ILE A 827 11.44 -5.37 -7.89
N ILE A 828 11.55 -4.72 -6.73
CA ILE A 828 10.43 -4.20 -5.97
C ILE A 828 10.40 -2.68 -6.08
N SER A 829 9.25 -2.12 -6.43
CA SER A 829 9.02 -0.68 -6.33
C SER A 829 7.58 -0.37 -5.92
N PRO A 830 7.34 0.60 -5.02
CA PRO A 830 6.00 0.91 -4.55
C PRO A 830 5.12 1.64 -5.57
N TYR A 831 5.73 2.27 -6.60
CA TYR A 831 4.99 3.06 -7.58
C TYR A 831 4.78 2.28 -8.87
N ARG A 832 3.51 2.18 -9.29
CA ARG A 832 3.12 1.52 -10.55
C ARG A 832 3.91 2.04 -11.74
N LYS A 833 4.05 3.37 -11.86
CA LYS A 833 4.73 3.94 -13.03
C LYS A 833 6.23 3.64 -13.03
N GLN A 834 6.85 3.51 -11.85
CA GLN A 834 8.22 3.04 -11.73
C GLN A 834 8.34 1.57 -12.19
N VAL A 835 7.43 0.68 -11.79
CA VAL A 835 7.42 -0.73 -12.24
C VAL A 835 7.34 -0.82 -13.76
N GLU A 836 6.42 -0.07 -14.38
CA GLU A 836 6.24 -0.02 -15.83
C GLU A 836 7.53 0.47 -16.55
N LYS A 837 8.15 1.55 -16.05
CA LYS A 837 9.38 2.12 -16.62
C LYS A 837 10.59 1.19 -16.44
N ILE A 838 10.71 0.50 -15.30
CA ILE A 838 11.75 -0.51 -15.07
C ILE A 838 11.59 -1.67 -16.07
N ARG A 839 10.38 -2.17 -16.26
CA ARG A 839 10.11 -3.22 -17.25
C ARG A 839 10.52 -2.77 -18.65
N LYS A 840 10.06 -1.59 -19.09
CA LYS A 840 10.42 -1.01 -20.39
C LYS A 840 11.94 -0.87 -20.55
N ALA A 841 12.65 -0.43 -19.50
CA ALA A 841 14.09 -0.31 -19.51
C ALA A 841 14.77 -1.67 -19.78
N ILE A 842 14.32 -2.74 -19.11
CA ILE A 842 14.89 -4.08 -19.21
C ILE A 842 14.53 -4.76 -20.53
N THR A 843 13.27 -4.69 -20.97
CA THR A 843 12.77 -5.50 -22.10
C THR A 843 12.94 -4.82 -23.45
N SER A 844 12.99 -3.49 -23.50
CA SER A 844 12.87 -2.75 -24.77
C SER A 844 14.04 -1.81 -25.03
N LEU A 845 14.58 -1.16 -24.00
CA LEU A 845 15.57 -0.09 -24.17
C LEU A 845 17.01 -0.57 -23.98
N ASP A 846 17.28 -1.45 -23.01
CA ASP A 846 18.65 -1.89 -22.76
C ASP A 846 19.11 -2.93 -23.80
N PRO A 847 20.17 -2.63 -24.59
CA PRO A 847 20.59 -3.49 -25.70
C PRO A 847 21.15 -4.84 -25.24
N VAL A 848 21.64 -4.94 -23.99
CA VAL A 848 22.21 -6.16 -23.44
C VAL A 848 21.13 -7.03 -22.81
N LEU A 849 20.29 -6.42 -21.95
CA LEU A 849 19.28 -7.17 -21.20
C LEU A 849 18.17 -7.72 -22.09
N ARG A 850 17.77 -7.00 -23.13
CA ARG A 850 16.68 -7.43 -24.04
C ARG A 850 16.98 -8.75 -24.77
N VAL A 851 18.25 -9.07 -24.97
CA VAL A 851 18.72 -10.25 -25.72
C VAL A 851 18.99 -11.43 -24.78
N LEU A 852 18.94 -11.22 -23.45
CA LEU A 852 19.18 -12.30 -22.50
C LEU A 852 18.02 -13.31 -22.55
N PRO A 853 18.33 -14.62 -22.61
CA PRO A 853 17.31 -15.65 -22.53
C PRO A 853 16.59 -15.55 -21.18
N ASP A 854 15.30 -15.87 -21.18
CA ASP A 854 14.44 -15.92 -19.98
C ASP A 854 14.31 -14.59 -19.20
N ILE A 855 14.69 -13.44 -19.77
CA ILE A 855 14.58 -12.15 -19.09
C ILE A 855 13.13 -11.83 -18.69
N GLY A 856 12.14 -12.32 -19.44
CA GLY A 856 10.72 -12.19 -19.11
C GLY A 856 10.29 -12.92 -17.83
N LEU A 857 11.11 -13.86 -17.32
CA LEU A 857 10.86 -14.54 -16.03
C LEU A 857 11.29 -13.68 -14.83
N LEU A 858 12.04 -12.60 -15.04
CA LEU A 858 12.40 -11.66 -13.99
C LEU A 858 11.13 -10.94 -13.51
N LYS A 859 10.84 -11.05 -12.21
CA LYS A 859 9.66 -10.41 -11.64
C LYS A 859 9.99 -8.95 -11.29
N VAL A 860 9.22 -8.02 -11.87
CA VAL A 860 9.16 -6.60 -11.45
C VAL A 860 7.74 -6.31 -10.96
N GLY A 861 7.59 -5.72 -9.77
CA GLY A 861 6.26 -5.53 -9.19
C GLY A 861 6.28 -4.72 -7.89
N SER A 862 5.09 -4.49 -7.33
CA SER A 862 4.96 -3.81 -6.04
C SER A 862 5.23 -4.74 -4.85
N VAL A 863 5.38 -4.17 -3.66
CA VAL A 863 5.60 -4.95 -2.42
C VAL A 863 4.48 -5.98 -2.21
N GLU A 864 3.24 -5.58 -2.50
CA GLU A 864 2.05 -6.42 -2.41
C GLU A 864 2.13 -7.65 -3.34
N GLU A 865 2.65 -7.49 -4.56
CA GLU A 865 2.81 -8.62 -5.50
C GLU A 865 3.92 -9.60 -5.09
N PHE A 866 4.90 -9.11 -4.34
CA PHE A 866 6.01 -9.92 -3.81
C PHE A 866 5.68 -10.59 -2.48
N GLN A 867 4.52 -10.32 -1.90
CA GLN A 867 4.09 -10.96 -0.67
C GLN A 867 3.93 -12.47 -0.87
N GLY A 868 4.40 -13.26 0.11
CA GLY A 868 4.48 -14.72 0.00
C GLY A 868 5.56 -15.25 -0.95
N GLN A 869 6.14 -14.42 -1.82
CA GLN A 869 7.23 -14.78 -2.70
C GLN A 869 8.60 -14.49 -2.06
N GLU A 870 9.65 -15.09 -2.61
CA GLU A 870 11.04 -14.89 -2.20
C GLU A 870 11.95 -15.00 -3.44
N ARG A 871 13.09 -14.32 -3.42
CA ARG A 871 14.09 -14.37 -4.50
C ARG A 871 15.49 -14.44 -3.92
N ARG A 872 16.43 -14.99 -4.69
CA ARG A 872 17.83 -15.09 -4.26
C ARG A 872 18.41 -13.68 -4.10
N VAL A 873 18.12 -12.82 -5.06
CA VAL A 873 18.52 -11.41 -5.08
C VAL A 873 17.27 -10.53 -5.19
N ILE A 874 17.20 -9.49 -4.37
CA ILE A 874 16.15 -8.45 -4.46
C ILE A 874 16.81 -7.09 -4.66
N LEU A 875 16.29 -6.35 -5.63
CA LEU A 875 16.59 -4.94 -5.83
C LEU A 875 15.34 -4.11 -5.49
N ILE A 876 15.52 -2.99 -4.80
CA ILE A 876 14.42 -2.12 -4.36
C ILE A 876 14.65 -0.70 -4.89
N SER A 877 13.64 -0.15 -5.56
CA SER A 877 13.56 1.28 -5.93
C SER A 877 12.60 2.00 -4.98
N THR A 878 13.08 3.03 -4.28
CA THR A 878 12.24 3.80 -3.35
C THR A 878 11.50 4.97 -4.00
N VAL A 879 11.99 5.42 -5.17
CA VAL A 879 11.49 6.47 -6.06
C VAL A 879 11.57 7.89 -5.51
N ARG A 880 11.17 8.08 -4.24
CA ARG A 880 10.98 9.41 -3.65
C ARG A 880 12.28 10.17 -3.48
N SER A 881 12.30 11.40 -3.99
CA SER A 881 13.42 12.33 -3.90
C SER A 881 13.03 13.74 -3.43
N CYS A 882 11.73 14.06 -3.31
CA CYS A 882 11.24 15.33 -2.76
C CYS A 882 10.39 15.15 -1.49
N SER A 883 10.72 15.95 -0.47
CA SER A 883 10.06 15.91 0.85
C SER A 883 8.62 16.43 0.85
N GLU A 884 8.27 17.30 -0.09
CA GLU A 884 6.94 17.93 -0.18
C GLU A 884 5.86 16.89 -0.53
N TYR A 885 6.22 15.87 -1.30
CA TYR A 885 5.31 14.77 -1.66
C TYR A 885 5.10 13.77 -0.52
N LEU A 886 5.90 13.81 0.56
CA LEU A 886 5.74 12.90 1.70
C LEU A 886 4.43 13.13 2.47
N GLN A 887 3.91 14.37 2.49
CA GLN A 887 2.61 14.67 3.08
C GLN A 887 1.46 14.20 2.18
N LEU A 888 1.64 14.28 0.85
CA LEU A 888 0.69 13.75 -0.12
C LEU A 888 0.68 12.21 -0.04
N ASP A 889 1.82 11.54 0.09
CA ASP A 889 1.90 10.08 0.24
C ASP A 889 1.22 9.53 1.50
N GLN A 890 1.23 10.30 2.60
CA GLN A 890 0.42 9.98 3.77
C GLN A 890 -1.08 10.13 3.49
N THR A 891 -1.45 11.18 2.77
CA THR A 891 -2.85 11.52 2.47
C THR A 891 -3.46 10.55 1.46
N PHE A 892 -2.67 10.13 0.47
CA PHE A 892 -3.03 9.18 -0.58
C PHE A 892 -2.63 7.73 -0.26
N LYS A 893 -2.05 7.49 0.93
CA LYS A 893 -1.61 6.17 1.43
C LYS A 893 -0.72 5.36 0.46
N LEU A 894 -0.06 6.05 -0.48
CA LEU A 894 1.00 5.54 -1.36
C LEU A 894 2.26 5.13 -0.57
N GLY A 895 2.32 5.54 0.71
CA GLY A 895 3.46 5.48 1.62
C GLY A 895 4.18 4.14 1.75
N PHE A 896 5.10 3.87 0.85
CA PHE A 896 6.23 2.97 1.05
C PHE A 896 7.14 3.44 2.20
N LEU A 897 7.27 4.76 2.32
CA LEU A 897 8.12 5.39 3.32
C LEU A 897 7.58 5.34 4.75
N LYS A 898 6.26 5.39 4.93
CA LYS A 898 5.63 5.55 6.25
C LYS A 898 4.78 4.35 6.67
N ASN A 899 4.89 3.24 5.94
CA ASN A 899 4.23 1.99 6.29
C ASN A 899 5.31 0.98 6.75
N PRO A 900 5.40 0.72 8.06
CA PRO A 900 6.45 -0.14 8.61
C PRO A 900 6.29 -1.61 8.16
N LYS A 901 5.05 -2.08 7.92
CA LYS A 901 4.77 -3.41 7.36
C LYS A 901 5.28 -3.55 5.91
N ARG A 902 5.17 -2.50 5.08
CA ARG A 902 5.74 -2.47 3.71
C ARG A 902 7.25 -2.55 3.73
N PHE A 903 7.90 -1.79 4.63
CA PHE A 903 9.34 -1.88 4.84
C PHE A 903 9.76 -3.31 5.20
N ASN A 904 9.12 -3.89 6.22
CA ASN A 904 9.44 -5.25 6.69
C ASN A 904 9.30 -6.28 5.55
N VAL A 905 8.18 -6.27 4.82
CA VAL A 905 7.98 -7.21 3.69
C VAL A 905 9.04 -7.02 2.62
N ALA A 906 9.32 -5.79 2.19
CA ALA A 906 10.24 -5.51 1.08
C ALA A 906 11.67 -5.99 1.38
N ILE A 907 12.20 -5.69 2.58
CA ILE A 907 13.55 -6.08 3.00
C ILE A 907 13.68 -7.61 3.15
N THR A 908 12.65 -8.28 3.67
CA THR A 908 12.66 -9.72 3.97
C THR A 908 12.34 -10.62 2.77
N ARG A 909 12.29 -10.08 1.55
CA ARG A 909 12.13 -10.89 0.32
C ARG A 909 13.44 -11.51 -0.18
N ALA A 910 14.58 -10.92 0.20
CA ALA A 910 15.91 -11.34 -0.22
C ALA A 910 16.39 -12.55 0.59
N LYS A 911 16.93 -13.57 -0.10
CA LYS A 911 17.63 -14.68 0.56
C LYS A 911 19.10 -14.37 0.80
N ALA A 912 19.80 -13.91 -0.24
CA ALA A 912 21.26 -13.89 -0.26
C ALA A 912 21.88 -12.52 -0.60
N LEU A 913 21.16 -11.63 -1.29
CA LEU A 913 21.64 -10.29 -1.61
C LEU A 913 20.47 -9.29 -1.68
N LEU A 914 20.64 -8.15 -1.00
CA LEU A 914 19.69 -7.05 -1.01
C LEU A 914 20.36 -5.78 -1.53
N ILE A 915 19.81 -5.18 -2.58
CA ILE A 915 20.25 -3.89 -3.11
C ILE A 915 19.09 -2.89 -3.01
N VAL A 916 19.30 -1.79 -2.29
CA VAL A 916 18.31 -0.72 -2.13
C VAL A 916 18.84 0.53 -2.81
N VAL A 917 18.05 1.11 -3.71
CA VAL A 917 18.35 2.32 -4.45
C VAL A 917 17.33 3.39 -4.08
N GLY A 918 17.80 4.54 -3.58
CA GLY A 918 16.90 5.59 -3.11
C GLY A 918 17.59 6.86 -2.62
N ASN A 919 16.80 7.90 -2.39
CA ASN A 919 17.33 9.17 -1.89
C ASN A 919 17.49 9.15 -0.35
N PRO A 920 18.73 9.14 0.18
CA PRO A 920 18.97 8.99 1.61
C PRO A 920 18.39 10.14 2.44
N ALA A 921 18.37 11.38 1.91
CA ALA A 921 17.85 12.55 2.62
C ALA A 921 16.33 12.54 2.79
N VAL A 922 15.61 11.83 1.91
CA VAL A 922 14.16 11.63 2.03
C VAL A 922 13.87 10.42 2.92
N LEU A 923 14.61 9.33 2.74
CA LEU A 923 14.45 8.10 3.49
C LEU A 923 14.78 8.29 4.99
N SER A 924 15.77 9.12 5.34
CA SER A 924 16.15 9.38 6.74
C SER A 924 15.06 10.05 7.58
N LYS A 925 14.02 10.61 6.95
CA LYS A 925 12.87 11.22 7.64
C LYS A 925 11.90 10.18 8.20
N ASP A 926 11.98 8.92 7.77
CA ASP A 926 11.24 7.83 8.39
C ASP A 926 12.14 7.08 9.39
N PRO A 927 11.69 6.81 10.64
CA PRO A 927 12.52 6.15 11.65
C PRO A 927 13.06 4.77 11.26
N HIS A 928 12.29 3.97 10.50
CA HIS A 928 12.69 2.60 10.14
C HIS A 928 13.75 2.64 9.04
N TRP A 929 13.52 3.48 8.02
CA TRP A 929 14.50 3.72 6.96
C TRP A 929 15.78 4.37 7.50
N GLN A 930 15.67 5.33 8.43
CA GLN A 930 16.82 5.94 9.09
C GLN A 930 17.64 4.89 9.84
N ARG A 931 17.00 3.99 10.60
CA ARG A 931 17.70 2.90 11.29
C ARG A 931 18.43 1.98 10.31
N PHE A 932 17.80 1.63 9.19
CA PHE A 932 18.39 0.81 8.13
C PHE A 932 19.58 1.50 7.44
N LEU A 933 19.47 2.80 7.15
CA LEU A 933 20.55 3.61 6.59
C LEU A 933 21.77 3.65 7.51
N ARG A 934 21.57 3.93 8.81
CA ARG A 934 22.66 3.93 9.79
C ARG A 934 23.35 2.58 9.86
N TYR A 935 22.59 1.48 9.84
CA TYR A 935 23.13 0.13 9.81
C TYR A 935 24.00 -0.13 8.58
N CYS A 936 23.52 0.22 7.39
CA CYS A 936 24.30 0.07 6.15
C CYS A 936 25.58 0.91 6.20
N ARG A 937 25.56 2.10 6.80
CA ARG A 937 26.77 2.94 6.96
C ARG A 937 27.76 2.35 7.97
N GLN A 938 27.29 1.97 9.15
CA GLN A 938 28.12 1.39 10.22
C GLN A 938 28.81 0.10 9.77
N GLU A 939 28.09 -0.75 9.03
CA GLU A 939 28.63 -2.01 8.52
C GLU A 939 29.36 -1.85 7.18
N GLY A 940 29.41 -0.65 6.59
CA GLY A 940 30.16 -0.38 5.35
C GLY A 940 29.51 -0.85 4.06
N GLY A 941 28.18 -1.06 4.02
CA GLY A 941 27.41 -1.39 2.81
C GLY A 941 26.76 -0.20 2.10
N TYR A 942 27.17 1.03 2.41
CA TYR A 942 26.64 2.25 1.79
C TYR A 942 27.54 2.72 0.63
N THR A 943 26.93 3.14 -0.48
CA THR A 943 27.62 3.73 -1.64
C THR A 943 26.71 4.75 -2.38
N GLY A 944 27.24 5.43 -3.39
CA GLY A 944 26.50 6.41 -4.21
C GLY A 944 26.52 7.82 -3.63
N TYR A 945 25.43 8.57 -3.82
CA TYR A 945 25.28 9.96 -3.38
C TYR A 945 25.49 10.10 -1.86
N PRO A 946 26.42 10.94 -1.39
CA PRO A 946 26.78 11.01 0.02
C PRO A 946 25.65 11.57 0.90
N TYR A 947 25.60 11.09 2.15
CA TYR A 947 24.65 11.53 3.17
C TYR A 947 25.35 11.68 4.52
N GLU A 948 25.20 12.84 5.15
CA GLU A 948 25.59 13.07 6.54
C GLU A 948 24.35 13.08 7.41
N ASP A 949 24.43 12.47 8.61
CA ASP A 949 23.34 12.56 9.58
C ASP A 949 23.38 14.00 10.12
N GLU A 950 22.57 14.88 9.55
CA GLU A 950 22.37 16.22 10.12
C GLU A 950 21.85 16.06 11.55
N SER A 951 22.56 16.66 12.50
CA SER A 951 22.12 16.72 13.89
C SER A 951 20.73 17.38 13.98
N PRO A 952 19.91 17.11 15.01
CA PRO A 952 18.58 17.70 15.20
C PRO A 952 18.54 19.25 15.24
N ALA A 953 19.69 19.92 15.16
CA ALA A 953 19.81 21.37 15.18
C ALA A 953 19.23 22.04 13.90
N GLU A 954 19.17 21.35 12.76
CA GLU A 954 18.61 21.93 11.52
C GLU A 954 17.08 21.86 11.41
N ASP A 955 16.42 21.04 12.24
CA ASP A 955 14.96 21.10 12.42
C ASP A 955 14.51 22.47 12.98
N GLY A 956 15.43 23.22 13.61
CA GLY A 956 15.22 24.61 14.02
C GLY A 956 15.03 25.56 12.84
N LEU A 957 15.78 25.39 11.74
CA LEU A 957 15.68 26.23 10.54
C LEU A 957 14.43 25.92 9.70
N THR A 958 13.99 24.65 9.68
CA THR A 958 12.70 24.27 9.07
C THR A 958 11.51 24.68 9.93
N ALA A 959 11.67 24.68 11.26
CA ALA A 959 10.70 25.26 12.20
C ALA A 959 10.64 26.79 12.08
N ASP A 960 11.75 27.49 11.88
CA ASP A 960 11.82 28.93 11.62
C ASP A 960 11.20 29.30 10.26
N LEU A 961 11.40 28.46 9.24
CA LEU A 961 10.67 28.57 7.98
C LEU A 961 9.17 28.38 8.21
N HIS A 962 8.73 27.42 9.03
CA HIS A 962 7.32 27.26 9.38
C HIS A 962 6.77 28.40 10.27
N ALA A 963 7.60 29.01 11.12
CA ALA A 963 7.24 30.16 11.94
C ALA A 963 7.08 31.43 11.10
N LEU A 964 7.92 31.61 10.08
CA LEU A 964 7.81 32.69 9.09
C LEU A 964 6.61 32.53 8.13
N HIS A 965 5.94 31.36 8.10
CA HIS A 965 4.67 31.14 7.39
C HIS A 965 3.42 31.46 8.23
N LEU A 966 3.57 31.85 9.51
CA LEU A 966 2.43 32.18 10.39
C LEU A 966 2.46 33.63 10.91
N SER A 967 3.52 34.39 10.59
CA SER A 967 3.60 35.83 10.82
C SER A 967 3.45 36.60 9.51
N ASN A 968 2.26 36.55 8.92
CA ASN A 968 1.63 37.60 8.13
C ASN A 968 0.15 37.27 7.92
#